data_AF-A0A6J3LTB7-F1
#
_entry.id   AF-A0A6J3LTB7-F1
#
_cell.length_a   1.000
_cell.length_b   1.000
_cell.length_c   1.000
_cell.angle_alpha   90.00
_cell.angle_beta   90.00
_cell.angle_gamma   90.00
#
_symmetry.space_group_name_H-M   'P 1'
#
loop_
_entity.id
_entity.type
_entity.pdbx_description
1 polymer ?
#
loop_
_entity_poly.entity_id
_entity_poly.type
_entity_poly.pdbx_seq_one_letter_code
_entity_poly.pdbx_strand_id
1 'polypeptide(L)'
;MRPRRFLQTLFFSLLSISAGAITPDSATEDGAIPGGSEEYTTFNNKRIPPVTGLKGATFDQDVKDGYWLVEFFSPYCHHCKSFAPTWQTLYEFYQSSDPLPQTPGSGESHNDLNSFTRFYNFKFAKVDCVADGDICAAQSIQSYPSIVLYKDGKVVDRKVGAQEMKDMVDWVEATLETSRPGSRLPGGPKVIPRPGDKAVSGSGADVLGANGQGVLSTAKSSLVGSRVGVSTSTKPNPLGKSVELTPGTFQELVTDTRDPWFVKFYAPWCHHCQDLAPNWQGMARKMERQLNIGEVNCELHKKLCKDLKVQGYPTILFFREGERVEYDGLRGLGDLINYASKAVAIGRGIADVTASSFEELEKKEEVVFLYFYDDATTSEDLAALDRMALSLISHAKIVKTTDPALFKRFKISTWPRLLVSRDGKATYYPPISPREMRDVNRVLHWMRSVWLPIVPELTASNAKEIMHGKLVVLGILSRDSPDFAVYKKEIKNAALEWIDKQSQAFQLERQELRDAKQLRIEEAEDRNDQRALRAAKSIRINMDDIERKEVGFAWVDGQFWERWVKTTFGIRVVEGERVVINDQDNHRYWENTMTGNPIVPSRTSIIETLPRVVANPPKIPYKRTMTILGHVWWVIETQVHEHPLVTVFFTLFFLVGFALWSRKYLKVAHGGFVSLGEKSGMDGLLGNTAGGKVD
;
A
#
# COMPACT_ATOMS: atom_id res chain seq x y z
N MET A 1 1.53 36.31 -6.93
CA MET A 1 1.78 37.33 -7.98
C MET A 1 2.53 36.66 -9.14
N ARG A 2 1.89 36.53 -10.31
CA ARG A 2 2.53 36.19 -11.60
C ARG A 2 3.13 37.47 -12.21
N PRO A 3 4.18 37.37 -13.04
CA PRO A 3 4.00 37.52 -14.51
C PRO A 3 5.05 36.70 -15.30
N ARG A 4 5.10 36.53 -16.63
CA ARG A 4 4.25 36.80 -17.81
C ARG A 4 4.85 35.95 -18.96
N ARG A 5 3.99 35.50 -19.89
CA ARG A 5 4.34 34.93 -21.22
C ARG A 5 4.61 36.06 -22.22
N PHE A 6 5.51 35.83 -23.19
CA PHE A 6 5.66 36.44 -24.53
C PHE A 6 6.88 35.68 -25.16
N LEU A 7 6.92 35.11 -26.37
CA LEU A 7 6.43 35.46 -27.70
C LEU A 7 6.08 34.19 -28.52
N GLN A 8 5.28 34.40 -29.57
CA GLN A 8 4.87 33.45 -30.60
C GLN A 8 5.23 34.04 -31.98
N THR A 9 5.20 33.18 -33.02
CA THR A 9 5.22 33.40 -34.48
C THR A 9 6.59 33.45 -35.19
N LEU A 10 6.82 32.89 -36.38
CA LEU A 10 6.07 32.11 -37.39
C LEU A 10 7.12 31.67 -38.45
N PHE A 11 7.04 30.46 -39.04
CA PHE A 11 7.25 30.23 -40.49
C PHE A 11 6.77 28.83 -40.89
N PHE A 12 6.07 28.76 -42.01
CA PHE A 12 5.22 27.67 -42.50
C PHE A 12 5.77 27.10 -43.83
N SER A 13 5.19 25.96 -44.25
CA SER A 13 5.14 25.39 -45.61
C SER A 13 6.32 24.46 -45.98
N LEU A 14 6.19 23.32 -46.66
CA LEU A 14 5.10 22.68 -47.43
C LEU A 14 5.56 21.26 -47.81
N LEU A 15 4.70 20.24 -47.76
CA LEU A 15 4.58 19.18 -48.78
C LEU A 15 3.44 18.21 -48.44
N SER A 16 2.54 18.03 -49.42
CA SER A 16 1.33 17.21 -49.41
C SER A 16 1.41 16.13 -50.51
N ILE A 17 0.37 15.27 -50.56
CA ILE A 17 -0.05 14.31 -51.62
C ILE A 17 0.46 12.87 -51.31
N SER A 18 -0.34 11.79 -51.25
CA SER A 18 -1.66 11.39 -51.80
C SER A 18 -2.23 10.22 -50.97
N ALA A 19 -3.50 10.22 -50.56
CA ALA A 19 -4.70 9.67 -51.22
C ALA A 19 -4.92 8.15 -51.05
N GLY A 20 -6.07 7.79 -50.48
CA GLY A 20 -6.61 6.42 -50.39
C GLY A 20 -7.98 6.44 -49.73
N ALA A 21 -9.04 6.59 -50.52
CA ALA A 21 -10.43 6.55 -50.11
C ALA A 21 -10.96 5.10 -50.20
N ILE A 22 -11.69 4.65 -49.17
CA ILE A 22 -12.54 3.45 -49.22
C ILE A 22 -13.91 3.87 -48.67
N THR A 23 -14.94 3.68 -49.49
CA THR A 23 -16.36 3.92 -49.23
C THR A 23 -16.97 2.83 -48.36
N PRO A 24 -18.00 3.10 -47.52
CA PRO A 24 -18.85 2.05 -46.98
C PRO A 24 -20.11 1.91 -47.84
N ASP A 25 -20.39 0.68 -48.25
CA ASP A 25 -21.60 0.30 -48.99
C ASP A 25 -22.56 -0.48 -48.07
N SER A 26 -23.85 -0.23 -48.29
CA SER A 26 -25.07 -1.02 -47.99
C SER A 26 -25.24 -1.84 -46.69
N ALA A 27 -26.38 -1.58 -46.04
CA ALA A 27 -27.03 -2.39 -45.01
C ALA A 27 -27.73 -3.66 -45.55
N THR A 28 -27.80 -4.72 -44.74
CA THR A 28 -28.99 -5.58 -44.50
C THR A 28 -28.80 -6.47 -43.25
N GLU A 29 -29.91 -6.67 -42.53
CA GLU A 29 -30.20 -7.48 -41.33
C GLU A 29 -29.84 -8.98 -41.51
N ASP A 30 -29.59 -9.88 -40.55
CA ASP A 30 -30.21 -10.22 -39.25
C ASP A 30 -29.22 -11.08 -38.42
N GLY A 31 -29.34 -11.09 -37.07
CA GLY A 31 -28.73 -12.14 -36.24
C GLY A 31 -28.36 -11.75 -34.81
N ALA A 32 -29.14 -12.21 -33.83
CA ALA A 32 -29.03 -11.91 -32.40
C ALA A 32 -27.90 -12.67 -31.65
N ILE A 33 -27.13 -11.91 -30.82
CA ILE A 33 -26.78 -12.09 -29.37
C ILE A 33 -25.82 -13.28 -28.99
N PRO A 34 -24.83 -13.15 -28.05
CA PRO A 34 -24.98 -12.55 -26.70
C PRO A 34 -23.84 -11.70 -26.06
N GLY A 35 -24.25 -10.78 -25.18
CA GLY A 35 -23.83 -10.88 -23.76
C GLY A 35 -22.95 -9.78 -23.15
N GLY A 36 -23.33 -8.51 -23.24
CA GLY A 36 -22.94 -7.52 -22.22
C GLY A 36 -23.93 -7.59 -21.07
N SER A 37 -23.50 -8.02 -19.87
CA SER A 37 -24.38 -8.10 -18.71
C SER A 37 -24.73 -6.69 -18.21
N GLU A 38 -25.79 -6.11 -18.76
CA GLU A 38 -26.45 -4.96 -18.12
C GLU A 38 -27.04 -5.45 -16.79
N GLU A 39 -26.45 -5.02 -15.68
CA GLU A 39 -26.93 -5.37 -14.33
C GLU A 39 -28.27 -4.68 -14.08
N TYR A 40 -29.35 -5.46 -14.12
CA TYR A 40 -30.67 -4.99 -13.70
C TYR A 40 -30.71 -4.84 -12.19
N THR A 41 -31.30 -3.75 -11.71
CA THR A 41 -31.54 -3.51 -10.29
C THR A 41 -32.95 -3.94 -9.89
N THR A 42 -33.20 -4.14 -8.60
CA THR A 42 -34.52 -4.51 -8.08
C THR A 42 -34.97 -3.48 -7.07
N PHE A 43 -36.13 -2.88 -7.29
CA PHE A 43 -36.76 -1.93 -6.36
C PHE A 43 -38.26 -2.22 -6.24
N ASN A 44 -38.79 -2.27 -5.01
CA ASN A 44 -40.18 -2.69 -4.75
C ASN A 44 -40.55 -4.04 -5.42
N ASN A 45 -39.62 -5.00 -5.45
CA ASN A 45 -39.74 -6.30 -6.14
C ASN A 45 -39.97 -6.23 -7.67
N LYS A 46 -39.88 -5.04 -8.28
CA LYS A 46 -39.87 -4.87 -9.75
C LYS A 46 -38.43 -4.85 -10.25
N ARG A 47 -38.18 -5.48 -11.40
CA ARG A 47 -36.89 -5.48 -12.09
C ARG A 47 -36.76 -4.20 -12.92
N ILE A 48 -35.70 -3.43 -12.69
CA ILE A 48 -35.49 -2.11 -13.28
C ILE A 48 -34.25 -2.14 -14.18
N PRO A 49 -34.34 -1.64 -15.43
CA PRO A 49 -33.19 -1.52 -16.30
C PRO A 49 -32.18 -0.49 -15.77
N PRO A 50 -30.90 -0.51 -16.18
CA PRO A 50 -29.94 0.50 -15.75
C PRO A 50 -30.28 1.90 -16.31
N VAL A 51 -29.86 2.95 -15.61
CA VAL A 51 -29.99 4.35 -16.09
C VAL A 51 -29.27 4.51 -17.42
N THR A 52 -29.97 5.02 -18.43
CA THR A 52 -29.46 5.25 -19.78
C THR A 52 -28.28 6.22 -19.77
N GLY A 53 -27.15 5.80 -20.33
CA GLY A 53 -25.99 6.67 -20.58
C GLY A 53 -26.10 7.30 -21.97
N LEU A 54 -26.20 8.63 -22.05
CA LEU A 54 -26.23 9.34 -23.34
C LEU A 54 -24.80 9.59 -23.83
N LYS A 55 -24.58 9.44 -25.13
CA LYS A 55 -23.27 9.57 -25.79
C LYS A 55 -23.26 10.75 -26.77
N GLY A 56 -22.07 11.29 -27.05
CA GLY A 56 -21.86 12.49 -27.88
C GLY A 56 -22.62 12.51 -29.21
N ALA A 57 -22.58 11.42 -29.96
CA ALA A 57 -23.10 11.37 -31.33
C ALA A 57 -24.64 11.42 -31.45
N THR A 58 -25.38 10.99 -30.41
CA THR A 58 -26.85 10.85 -30.44
C THR A 58 -27.58 11.81 -29.50
N PHE A 59 -26.85 12.57 -28.68
CA PHE A 59 -27.43 13.39 -27.60
C PHE A 59 -28.59 14.29 -28.04
N ASP A 60 -28.41 15.07 -29.10
CA ASP A 60 -29.45 16.00 -29.59
C ASP A 60 -30.68 15.27 -30.17
N GLN A 61 -30.48 14.04 -30.67
CA GLN A 61 -31.58 13.19 -31.15
C GLN A 61 -32.33 12.55 -29.99
N ASP A 62 -31.61 12.08 -28.97
CA ASP A 62 -32.16 11.41 -27.80
C ASP A 62 -33.05 12.38 -27.00
N VAL A 63 -32.58 13.60 -26.78
CA VAL A 63 -33.25 14.62 -25.96
C VAL A 63 -34.38 15.36 -26.73
N LYS A 64 -34.58 15.05 -28.02
CA LYS A 64 -35.53 15.76 -28.90
C LYS A 64 -37.00 15.57 -28.53
N ASP A 65 -37.35 14.45 -27.89
CA ASP A 65 -38.74 14.11 -27.55
C ASP A 65 -38.92 13.85 -26.06
N GLY A 66 -39.85 14.59 -25.46
CA GLY A 66 -40.29 14.41 -24.08
C GLY A 66 -39.44 15.18 -23.07
N TYR A 67 -39.67 14.87 -21.79
CA TYR A 67 -38.90 15.39 -20.68
C TYR A 67 -37.70 14.49 -20.40
N TRP A 68 -36.52 15.09 -20.31
CA TRP A 68 -35.30 14.38 -19.95
C TRP A 68 -34.64 15.04 -18.76
N LEU A 69 -34.46 14.27 -17.69
CA LEU A 69 -33.66 14.67 -16.55
C LEU A 69 -32.28 14.05 -16.68
N VAL A 70 -31.28 14.87 -16.97
CA VAL A 70 -29.92 14.42 -17.29
C VAL A 70 -28.94 14.85 -16.21
N GLU A 71 -28.23 13.88 -15.62
CA GLU A 71 -27.11 14.12 -14.73
C GLU A 71 -25.79 14.19 -15.52
N PHE A 72 -25.14 15.35 -15.49
CA PHE A 72 -23.77 15.52 -15.97
C PHE A 72 -22.79 15.33 -14.82
N PHE A 73 -22.01 14.27 -14.87
CA PHE A 73 -21.12 13.87 -13.78
C PHE A 73 -19.69 13.59 -14.29
N SER A 74 -18.76 13.49 -13.34
CA SER A 74 -17.42 12.98 -13.60
C SER A 74 -17.12 11.83 -12.63
N PRO A 75 -16.60 10.68 -13.09
CA PRO A 75 -16.26 9.54 -12.24
C PRO A 75 -15.19 9.86 -11.19
N TYR A 76 -14.42 10.94 -11.39
CA TYR A 76 -13.40 11.39 -10.45
C TYR A 76 -13.90 12.48 -9.49
N CYS A 77 -15.10 13.02 -9.68
CA CYS A 77 -15.65 14.06 -8.81
C CYS A 77 -16.22 13.47 -7.52
N HIS A 78 -15.76 13.98 -6.37
CA HIS A 78 -16.23 13.55 -5.05
C HIS A 78 -17.73 13.83 -4.84
N HIS A 79 -18.20 15.02 -5.24
CA HIS A 79 -19.62 15.39 -5.13
C HIS A 79 -20.52 14.51 -6.01
N CYS A 80 -20.03 14.07 -7.18
CA CYS A 80 -20.74 13.11 -8.04
C CYS A 80 -20.84 11.74 -7.37
N LYS A 81 -19.74 11.25 -6.77
CA LYS A 81 -19.74 9.97 -6.05
C LYS A 81 -20.72 9.97 -4.87
N SER A 82 -20.84 11.09 -4.14
CA SER A 82 -21.82 11.22 -3.06
C SER A 82 -23.27 11.30 -3.56
N PHE A 83 -23.48 11.86 -4.76
CA PHE A 83 -24.83 12.04 -5.33
C PHE A 83 -25.33 10.81 -6.11
N ALA A 84 -24.43 9.98 -6.62
CA ALA A 84 -24.75 8.74 -7.34
C ALA A 84 -25.80 7.83 -6.66
N PRO A 85 -25.75 7.53 -5.34
CA PRO A 85 -26.81 6.75 -4.70
C PRO A 85 -28.17 7.45 -4.71
N THR A 86 -28.20 8.79 -4.54
CA THR A 86 -29.44 9.57 -4.61
C THR A 86 -30.03 9.52 -6.00
N TRP A 87 -29.21 9.70 -7.03
CA TRP A 87 -29.65 9.64 -8.43
C TRP A 87 -30.19 8.25 -8.81
N GLN A 88 -29.48 7.19 -8.42
CA GLN A 88 -29.89 5.81 -8.68
C GLN A 88 -31.23 5.49 -8.00
N THR A 89 -31.38 5.81 -6.71
CA THR A 89 -32.63 5.58 -5.97
C THR A 89 -33.79 6.42 -6.52
N LEU A 90 -33.55 7.66 -6.94
CA LEU A 90 -34.55 8.51 -7.58
C LEU A 90 -35.10 7.86 -8.85
N TYR A 91 -34.19 7.40 -9.72
CA TYR A 91 -34.56 6.71 -10.94
C TYR A 91 -35.35 5.42 -10.66
N GLU A 92 -34.86 4.58 -9.76
CA GLU A 92 -35.53 3.33 -9.39
C GLU A 92 -36.92 3.56 -8.79
N PHE A 93 -37.06 4.57 -7.94
CA PHE A 93 -38.32 4.96 -7.34
C PHE A 93 -39.37 5.31 -8.40
N TYR A 94 -39.04 6.19 -9.35
CA TYR A 94 -39.97 6.59 -10.40
C TYR A 94 -40.23 5.50 -11.44
N GLN A 95 -39.19 4.75 -11.84
CA GLN A 95 -39.34 3.67 -12.81
C GLN A 95 -40.20 2.51 -12.26
N SER A 96 -40.21 2.32 -10.93
CA SER A 96 -41.09 1.35 -10.26
C SER A 96 -42.53 1.83 -10.04
N SER A 97 -42.78 3.13 -10.20
CA SER A 97 -44.08 3.75 -9.90
C SER A 97 -45.08 3.57 -11.04
N ASP A 98 -46.30 3.16 -10.68
CA ASP A 98 -47.41 3.07 -11.63
C ASP A 98 -48.26 4.36 -11.53
N PRO A 99 -48.45 5.12 -12.61
CA PRO A 99 -49.19 6.38 -12.61
C PRO A 99 -50.70 6.20 -12.45
N LEU A 100 -51.25 5.04 -12.85
CA LEU A 100 -52.67 4.71 -12.68
C LEU A 100 -52.86 3.56 -11.66
N PRO A 101 -53.86 3.64 -10.77
CA PRO A 101 -54.17 2.56 -9.83
C PRO A 101 -54.63 1.31 -10.59
N GLN A 102 -54.00 0.17 -10.31
CA GLN A 102 -54.39 -1.11 -10.90
C GLN A 102 -55.62 -1.67 -10.17
N THR A 103 -56.63 -2.12 -10.92
CA THR A 103 -57.77 -2.87 -10.38
C THR A 103 -57.31 -4.23 -9.86
N PRO A 104 -57.65 -4.62 -8.62
CA PRO A 104 -57.28 -5.95 -8.10
C PRO A 104 -58.00 -7.04 -8.93
N GLY A 105 -57.26 -7.81 -9.72
CA GLY A 105 -57.80 -8.95 -10.48
C GLY A 105 -57.33 -9.11 -11.92
N SER A 106 -56.60 -8.16 -12.52
CA SER A 106 -55.95 -8.36 -13.81
C SER A 106 -54.63 -9.10 -13.63
N GLY A 107 -54.58 -10.37 -14.04
CA GLY A 107 -53.37 -11.20 -14.00
C GLY A 107 -52.20 -10.63 -14.81
N GLU A 108 -51.01 -11.16 -14.50
CA GLU A 108 -49.69 -10.80 -15.05
C GLU A 108 -49.58 -10.93 -16.59
N SER A 109 -50.20 -10.02 -17.35
CA SER A 109 -49.81 -9.81 -18.74
C SER A 109 -50.00 -8.35 -19.18
N HIS A 110 -48.87 -7.73 -19.51
CA HIS A 110 -48.69 -6.44 -20.19
C HIS A 110 -49.30 -5.19 -19.54
N ASN A 111 -48.61 -4.64 -18.53
CA ASN A 111 -48.78 -3.23 -18.16
C ASN A 111 -47.64 -2.32 -18.67
N ASP A 112 -47.03 -2.65 -19.82
CA ASP A 112 -46.05 -1.76 -20.50
C ASP A 112 -46.66 -0.38 -20.81
N LEU A 113 -47.98 -0.33 -21.03
CA LEU A 113 -48.75 0.89 -21.27
C LEU A 113 -48.85 1.79 -20.03
N ASN A 114 -48.76 1.23 -18.82
CA ASN A 114 -48.84 1.95 -17.55
C ASN A 114 -47.44 2.19 -16.95
N SER A 115 -46.37 2.12 -17.75
CA SER A 115 -45.02 2.44 -17.28
C SER A 115 -44.85 3.96 -17.13
N PHE A 116 -44.15 4.39 -16.07
CA PHE A 116 -43.87 5.80 -15.78
C PHE A 116 -43.32 6.55 -17.00
N THR A 117 -42.29 5.99 -17.64
CA THR A 117 -41.60 6.58 -18.79
C THR A 117 -42.57 6.84 -19.95
N ARG A 118 -43.46 5.89 -20.23
CA ARG A 118 -44.40 5.99 -21.35
C ARG A 118 -45.57 6.92 -21.03
N PHE A 119 -46.07 6.89 -19.81
CA PHE A 119 -47.22 7.71 -19.41
C PHE A 119 -46.89 9.19 -19.39
N TYR A 120 -45.76 9.58 -18.80
CA TYR A 120 -45.36 10.99 -18.69
C TYR A 120 -44.45 11.48 -19.83
N ASN A 121 -43.97 10.57 -20.70
CA ASN A 121 -42.84 10.81 -21.60
C ASN A 121 -41.67 11.47 -20.86
N PHE A 122 -41.34 10.93 -19.67
CA PHE A 122 -40.29 11.44 -18.78
C PHE A 122 -39.19 10.39 -18.61
N LYS A 123 -37.96 10.76 -18.94
CA LYS A 123 -36.80 9.85 -18.98
C LYS A 123 -35.68 10.38 -18.09
N PHE A 124 -34.90 9.46 -17.52
CA PHE A 124 -33.71 9.77 -16.74
C PHE A 124 -32.47 9.31 -17.50
N ALA A 125 -31.43 10.11 -17.48
CA ALA A 125 -30.17 9.79 -18.15
C ALA A 125 -28.96 10.32 -17.38
N LYS A 126 -27.80 9.76 -17.69
CA LYS A 126 -26.51 10.26 -17.20
C LYS A 126 -25.52 10.45 -18.35
N VAL A 127 -24.63 11.44 -18.20
CA VAL A 127 -23.54 11.73 -19.14
C VAL A 127 -22.24 11.77 -18.35
N ASP A 128 -21.28 10.96 -18.76
CA ASP A 128 -19.93 10.97 -18.20
C ASP A 128 -19.10 12.04 -18.93
N CYS A 129 -18.88 13.19 -18.29
CA CYS A 129 -18.12 14.29 -18.87
C CYS A 129 -16.62 14.02 -19.07
N VAL A 130 -16.10 12.91 -18.56
CA VAL A 130 -14.73 12.45 -18.86
C VAL A 130 -14.69 11.69 -20.18
N ALA A 131 -15.71 10.87 -20.44
CA ALA A 131 -15.82 10.11 -21.69
C ALA A 131 -16.37 10.97 -22.84
N ASP A 132 -17.39 11.78 -22.56
CA ASP A 132 -18.14 12.61 -23.52
C ASP A 132 -18.01 14.11 -23.17
N GLY A 133 -16.76 14.59 -23.11
CA GLY A 133 -16.45 15.97 -22.73
C GLY A 133 -16.94 17.04 -23.72
N ASP A 134 -17.21 16.66 -24.96
CA ASP A 134 -17.80 17.48 -26.01
C ASP A 134 -19.24 17.89 -25.69
N ILE A 135 -20.09 16.97 -25.21
CA ILE A 135 -21.44 17.31 -24.74
C ILE A 135 -21.37 18.29 -23.58
N CYS A 136 -20.52 18.01 -22.59
CA CYS A 136 -20.47 18.83 -21.38
C CYS A 136 -19.97 20.25 -21.67
N ALA A 137 -19.07 20.40 -22.65
CA ALA A 137 -18.66 21.71 -23.16
C ALA A 137 -19.81 22.40 -23.94
N ALA A 138 -20.49 21.69 -24.85
CA ALA A 138 -21.59 22.23 -25.64
C ALA A 138 -22.77 22.70 -24.76
N GLN A 139 -23.08 21.93 -23.71
CA GLN A 139 -24.12 22.24 -22.73
C GLN A 139 -23.65 23.24 -21.66
N SER A 140 -22.44 23.81 -21.77
CA SER A 140 -21.90 24.80 -20.82
C SER A 140 -21.92 24.32 -19.37
N ILE A 141 -21.50 23.08 -19.11
CA ILE A 141 -21.42 22.50 -17.76
C ILE A 141 -20.09 22.93 -17.13
N GLN A 142 -20.14 23.77 -16.09
CA GLN A 142 -18.95 24.33 -15.43
C GLN A 142 -18.54 23.60 -14.15
N SER A 143 -19.44 22.78 -13.59
CA SER A 143 -19.27 22.12 -12.29
C SER A 143 -20.05 20.81 -12.25
N TYR A 144 -19.55 19.85 -11.49
CA TYR A 144 -20.15 18.52 -11.38
C TYR A 144 -20.55 18.19 -9.93
N PRO A 145 -21.68 17.52 -9.69
CA PRO A 145 -22.70 17.16 -10.68
C PRO A 145 -23.53 18.38 -11.08
N SER A 146 -23.99 18.42 -12.33
CA SER A 146 -25.01 19.37 -12.79
C SER A 146 -26.19 18.58 -13.33
N ILE A 147 -27.40 18.89 -12.89
CA ILE A 147 -28.62 18.23 -13.35
C ILE A 147 -29.38 19.22 -14.21
N VAL A 148 -29.73 18.80 -15.43
CA VAL A 148 -30.43 19.64 -16.40
C VAL A 148 -31.73 18.95 -16.80
N LEU A 149 -32.83 19.68 -16.71
CA LEU A 149 -34.12 19.24 -17.22
C LEU A 149 -34.28 19.79 -18.65
N TYR A 150 -34.48 18.89 -19.60
CA TYR A 150 -34.81 19.22 -20.98
C TYR A 150 -36.28 18.91 -21.26
N LYS A 151 -36.85 19.67 -22.18
CA LYS A 151 -38.14 19.40 -22.82
C LYS A 151 -37.98 19.64 -24.31
N ASP A 152 -38.21 18.59 -25.10
CA ASP A 152 -38.17 18.64 -26.56
C ASP A 152 -36.89 19.30 -27.12
N GLY A 153 -35.72 18.90 -26.58
CA GLY A 153 -34.41 19.43 -26.94
C GLY A 153 -34.01 20.76 -26.31
N LYS A 154 -34.90 21.44 -25.56
CA LYS A 154 -34.62 22.73 -24.92
C LYS A 154 -34.42 22.59 -23.42
N VAL A 155 -33.45 23.32 -22.86
CA VAL A 155 -33.23 23.39 -21.41
C VAL A 155 -34.39 24.15 -20.76
N VAL A 156 -35.08 23.51 -19.81
CA VAL A 156 -36.17 24.11 -19.01
C VAL A 156 -35.61 24.71 -17.73
N ASP A 157 -34.82 23.92 -17.01
CA ASP A 157 -34.27 24.30 -15.71
C ASP A 157 -32.95 23.56 -15.45
N ARG A 158 -32.10 24.13 -14.60
CA ARG A 158 -30.78 23.61 -14.26
C ARG A 158 -30.50 23.77 -12.77
N LYS A 159 -30.10 22.68 -12.13
CA LYS A 159 -29.58 22.67 -10.76
C LYS A 159 -28.11 22.27 -10.74
N VAL A 160 -27.31 23.02 -9.99
CA VAL A 160 -25.88 22.79 -9.85
C VAL A 160 -25.58 22.22 -8.46
N GLY A 161 -24.75 21.20 -8.41
CA GLY A 161 -24.34 20.53 -7.17
C GLY A 161 -25.26 19.37 -6.78
N ALA A 162 -24.79 18.58 -5.82
CA ALA A 162 -25.55 17.45 -5.28
C ALA A 162 -26.84 17.95 -4.61
N GLN A 163 -27.98 17.42 -5.03
CA GLN A 163 -29.29 17.76 -4.48
C GLN A 163 -29.73 16.73 -3.44
N GLU A 164 -30.51 17.15 -2.45
CA GLU A 164 -31.14 16.22 -1.53
C GLU A 164 -32.28 15.45 -2.24
N MET A 165 -32.55 14.23 -1.77
CA MET A 165 -33.58 13.37 -2.36
C MET A 165 -34.96 14.05 -2.38
N LYS A 166 -35.30 14.78 -1.30
CA LYS A 166 -36.56 15.51 -1.20
C LYS A 166 -36.68 16.60 -2.27
N ASP A 167 -35.64 17.39 -2.48
CA ASP A 167 -35.64 18.47 -3.47
C ASP A 167 -35.70 17.96 -4.91
N MET A 168 -35.16 16.76 -5.15
CA MET A 168 -35.26 16.07 -6.43
C MET A 168 -36.68 15.54 -6.67
N VAL A 169 -37.30 14.92 -5.66
CA VAL A 169 -38.69 14.46 -5.73
C VAL A 169 -39.64 15.65 -5.93
N ASP A 170 -39.50 16.72 -5.15
CA ASP A 170 -40.32 17.92 -5.28
C ASP A 170 -40.21 18.54 -6.68
N TRP A 171 -39.00 18.52 -7.28
CA TRP A 171 -38.77 19.03 -8.64
C TRP A 171 -39.38 18.14 -9.72
N VAL A 172 -39.24 16.82 -9.59
CA VAL A 172 -39.87 15.87 -10.52
C VAL A 172 -41.38 15.97 -10.41
N GLU A 173 -41.98 15.91 -9.21
CA GLU A 173 -43.44 16.05 -9.02
C GLU A 173 -43.98 17.37 -9.58
N ALA A 174 -43.28 18.49 -9.37
CA ALA A 174 -43.69 19.78 -9.95
C ALA A 174 -43.67 19.76 -11.50
N THR A 175 -42.69 19.07 -12.08
CA THR A 175 -42.59 18.88 -13.54
C THR A 175 -43.69 17.97 -14.06
N LEU A 176 -44.00 16.88 -13.34
CA LEU A 176 -45.08 15.96 -13.69
C LEU A 176 -46.45 16.64 -13.62
N GLU A 177 -46.71 17.43 -12.58
CA GLU A 177 -47.95 18.20 -12.44
C GLU A 177 -48.10 19.24 -13.56
N THR A 178 -46.98 19.87 -13.98
CA THR A 178 -46.95 20.74 -15.15
C THR A 178 -47.24 19.97 -16.45
N SER A 179 -46.77 18.73 -16.56
CA SER A 179 -46.98 17.90 -17.75
C SER A 179 -48.42 17.39 -17.86
N ARG A 180 -49.04 17.00 -16.73
CA ARG A 180 -50.40 16.45 -16.65
C ARG A 180 -51.03 16.80 -15.29
N PRO A 181 -51.75 17.94 -15.21
CA PRO A 181 -52.40 18.36 -13.97
C PRO A 181 -53.38 17.32 -13.43
N GLY A 182 -53.37 17.08 -12.12
CA GLY A 182 -54.31 16.18 -11.44
C GLY A 182 -54.02 14.68 -11.59
N SER A 183 -52.87 14.31 -12.18
CA SER A 183 -52.44 12.91 -12.29
C SER A 183 -51.77 12.37 -11.02
N ARG A 184 -51.27 13.24 -10.14
CA ARG A 184 -50.56 12.91 -8.90
C ARG A 184 -51.32 13.33 -7.66
N LEU A 185 -50.97 12.76 -6.50
CA LEU A 185 -51.59 13.10 -5.23
C LEU A 185 -51.22 14.54 -4.81
N PRO A 186 -52.17 15.33 -4.26
CA PRO A 186 -51.88 16.67 -3.75
C PRO A 186 -50.80 16.60 -2.65
N GLY A 187 -49.65 17.25 -2.87
CA GLY A 187 -48.52 17.25 -1.94
C GLY A 187 -47.47 16.15 -2.16
N GLY A 188 -47.52 15.42 -3.28
CA GLY A 188 -46.49 14.46 -3.68
C GLY A 188 -46.56 13.11 -2.93
N PRO A 189 -45.55 12.23 -3.11
CA PRO A 189 -45.52 10.93 -2.45
C PRO A 189 -45.33 11.07 -0.92
N LYS A 190 -46.21 10.43 -0.15
CA LYS A 190 -46.19 10.47 1.33
C LYS A 190 -44.93 9.85 1.96
N VAL A 191 -44.27 8.95 1.24
CA VAL A 191 -43.05 8.27 1.70
C VAL A 191 -41.99 8.42 0.61
N ILE A 192 -40.89 9.07 0.97
CA ILE A 192 -39.72 9.28 0.10
C ILE A 192 -38.65 8.27 0.53
N PRO A 193 -38.10 7.46 -0.39
CA PRO A 193 -37.03 6.52 -0.06
C PRO A 193 -35.74 7.27 0.29
N ARG A 194 -34.90 6.72 1.17
CA ARG A 194 -33.57 7.28 1.45
C ARG A 194 -32.59 6.84 0.36
N PRO A 195 -31.55 7.63 0.05
CA PRO A 195 -30.51 7.23 -0.89
C PRO A 195 -29.94 5.85 -0.56
N GLY A 196 -30.03 4.90 -1.50
CA GLY A 196 -29.60 3.51 -1.35
C GLY A 196 -30.66 2.51 -0.86
N ASP A 197 -31.88 2.95 -0.54
CA ASP A 197 -32.99 2.05 -0.23
C ASP A 197 -33.40 1.24 -1.48
N LYS A 198 -33.86 0.00 -1.28
CA LYS A 198 -34.35 -0.90 -2.36
C LYS A 198 -35.88 -1.08 -2.37
N ALA A 199 -36.57 -0.46 -1.42
CA ALA A 199 -38.03 -0.49 -1.35
C ALA A 199 -38.52 0.69 -0.51
N VAL A 200 -39.74 1.12 -0.79
CA VAL A 200 -40.43 2.12 0.03
C VAL A 200 -41.12 1.38 1.18
N SER A 201 -40.78 1.73 2.43
CA SER A 201 -41.48 1.18 3.59
C SER A 201 -42.92 1.70 3.60
N GLY A 202 -43.86 0.91 3.06
CA GLY A 202 -45.28 1.25 3.03
C GLY A 202 -45.99 1.18 1.68
N SER A 203 -45.55 0.36 0.71
CA SER A 203 -46.34 0.07 -0.49
C SER A 203 -46.56 -1.43 -0.71
N GLY A 204 -47.75 -1.91 -0.35
CA GLY A 204 -48.48 -2.83 -1.23
C GLY A 204 -48.67 -4.31 -0.86
N ALA A 205 -48.98 -4.64 0.40
CA ALA A 205 -49.85 -5.77 0.77
C ALA A 205 -50.21 -5.63 2.26
N ASP A 206 -51.28 -4.90 2.57
CA ASP A 206 -52.12 -5.05 3.77
C ASP A 206 -53.04 -3.84 3.91
N VAL A 207 -54.13 -3.85 3.16
CA VAL A 207 -55.38 -3.16 3.54
C VAL A 207 -56.53 -4.09 3.16
N LEU A 208 -56.80 -5.06 4.04
CA LEU A 208 -58.15 -5.61 4.21
C LEU A 208 -58.47 -5.46 5.70
N GLY A 209 -59.56 -4.73 5.96
CA GLY A 209 -59.83 -4.14 7.26
C GLY A 209 -60.19 -5.13 8.36
N ALA A 210 -60.00 -4.68 9.59
CA ALA A 210 -60.84 -5.06 10.71
C ALA A 210 -60.96 -3.87 11.66
N ASN A 211 -62.20 -3.42 11.84
CA ASN A 211 -62.61 -2.59 12.96
C ASN A 211 -62.12 -3.19 14.29
N GLY A 212 -61.54 -2.36 15.14
CA GLY A 212 -61.19 -2.73 16.50
C GLY A 212 -60.77 -1.51 17.29
N GLN A 213 -61.70 -0.97 18.07
CA GLN A 213 -61.48 0.02 19.11
C GLN A 213 -60.32 -0.40 20.03
N GLY A 214 -59.50 0.54 20.49
CA GLY A 214 -58.50 0.20 21.51
C GLY A 214 -57.47 1.27 21.85
N VAL A 215 -57.93 2.37 22.44
CA VAL A 215 -57.32 3.06 23.59
C VAL A 215 -55.79 3.27 23.62
N LEU A 216 -55.44 4.56 23.52
CA LEU A 216 -54.23 5.18 24.04
C LEU A 216 -54.01 4.82 25.53
N SER A 217 -52.86 4.24 25.90
CA SER A 217 -52.29 4.48 27.23
C SER A 217 -50.76 4.37 27.25
N THR A 218 -50.17 5.52 27.51
CA THR A 218 -48.86 5.75 28.13
C THR A 218 -48.49 4.78 29.26
N ALA A 219 -47.21 4.38 29.32
CA ALA A 219 -46.45 4.27 30.58
C ALA A 219 -44.93 4.24 30.33
N LYS A 220 -44.23 5.25 30.85
CA LYS A 220 -42.80 5.19 31.18
C LYS A 220 -42.61 4.33 32.43
N SER A 221 -41.55 3.51 32.50
CA SER A 221 -40.86 3.12 33.74
C SER A 221 -39.55 2.40 33.39
N SER A 222 -38.40 3.07 33.47
CA SER A 222 -37.32 2.84 34.47
C SER A 222 -37.08 1.39 34.94
N LEU A 223 -35.87 0.91 34.62
CA LEU A 223 -34.90 0.16 35.44
C LEU A 223 -35.43 -0.72 36.59
N VAL A 224 -35.11 -2.02 36.53
CA VAL A 224 -34.23 -2.76 37.47
C VAL A 224 -34.14 -4.21 36.99
N GLY A 225 -32.95 -4.80 37.13
CA GLY A 225 -32.49 -5.90 36.30
C GLY A 225 -32.91 -7.33 36.68
N SER A 226 -32.57 -8.24 35.76
CA SER A 226 -31.99 -9.53 36.08
C SER A 226 -31.41 -10.18 34.83
N ARG A 227 -30.12 -10.55 34.96
CA ARG A 227 -29.46 -11.76 34.47
C ARG A 227 -29.84 -12.25 33.06
N VAL A 228 -28.85 -12.33 32.17
CA VAL A 228 -28.36 -13.62 31.64
C VAL A 228 -26.92 -13.38 31.17
N GLY A 229 -25.96 -14.08 31.77
CA GLY A 229 -24.64 -14.27 31.15
C GLY A 229 -24.83 -15.15 29.92
N VAL A 230 -24.69 -14.55 28.73
CA VAL A 230 -24.73 -15.27 27.47
C VAL A 230 -23.29 -15.48 27.02
N SER A 231 -22.69 -16.56 27.53
CA SER A 231 -21.68 -17.29 26.78
C SER A 231 -22.43 -18.07 25.72
N THR A 232 -22.54 -17.53 24.50
CA THR A 232 -22.91 -18.33 23.33
C THR A 232 -21.90 -18.10 22.22
N SER A 233 -21.23 -19.20 21.88
CA SER A 233 -20.54 -19.46 20.62
C SER A 233 -21.42 -19.00 19.44
N THR A 234 -21.25 -17.74 19.06
CA THR A 234 -21.87 -17.14 17.88
C THR A 234 -20.82 -17.20 16.79
N LYS A 235 -21.15 -17.79 15.64
CA LYS A 235 -20.24 -17.85 14.49
C LYS A 235 -19.71 -16.43 14.19
N PRO A 236 -18.39 -16.24 13.96
CA PRO A 236 -17.81 -14.90 13.78
C PRO A 236 -18.48 -14.14 12.64
N ASN A 237 -18.86 -12.87 12.81
CA ASN A 237 -19.46 -12.00 11.77
C ASN A 237 -20.56 -12.69 10.94
N PRO A 238 -21.75 -12.95 11.52
CA PRO A 238 -22.84 -13.64 10.82
C PRO A 238 -23.50 -12.81 9.70
N LEU A 239 -23.28 -11.49 9.67
CA LEU A 239 -23.91 -10.56 8.71
C LEU A 239 -23.00 -10.17 7.56
N GLY A 240 -21.72 -10.55 7.58
CA GLY A 240 -20.75 -10.17 6.55
C GLY A 240 -20.52 -8.67 6.47
N LYS A 241 -20.62 -7.94 7.59
CA LYS A 241 -20.53 -6.49 7.65
C LYS A 241 -19.48 -6.05 8.67
N SER A 242 -18.88 -4.88 8.43
CA SER A 242 -18.03 -4.23 9.41
C SER A 242 -18.89 -3.65 10.51
N VAL A 243 -18.59 -3.98 11.77
CA VAL A 243 -19.31 -3.49 12.94
C VAL A 243 -18.63 -2.22 13.46
N GLU A 244 -19.38 -1.15 13.68
CA GLU A 244 -18.84 0.06 14.33
C GLU A 244 -18.64 -0.21 15.82
N LEU A 245 -17.41 0.02 16.31
CA LEU A 245 -17.01 -0.25 17.67
C LEU A 245 -16.83 1.06 18.45
N THR A 246 -17.67 1.24 19.46
CA THR A 246 -17.53 2.25 20.51
C THR A 246 -16.56 1.76 21.62
N PRO A 247 -16.06 2.62 22.52
CA PRO A 247 -15.18 2.19 23.60
C PRO A 247 -15.76 1.07 24.49
N GLY A 248 -17.07 1.13 24.79
CA GLY A 248 -17.74 0.10 25.58
C GLY A 248 -17.83 -1.23 24.83
N THR A 249 -18.32 -1.21 23.59
CA THR A 249 -18.42 -2.42 22.77
C THR A 249 -17.06 -2.98 22.37
N PHE A 250 -16.04 -2.13 22.24
CA PHE A 250 -14.67 -2.57 21.96
C PHE A 250 -14.09 -3.35 23.14
N GLN A 251 -14.30 -2.87 24.37
CA GLN A 251 -13.88 -3.59 25.56
C GLN A 251 -14.60 -4.93 25.67
N GLU A 252 -15.94 -4.92 25.58
CA GLU A 252 -16.78 -6.12 25.72
C GLU A 252 -16.52 -7.17 24.63
N LEU A 253 -16.40 -6.76 23.36
CA LEU A 253 -16.32 -7.70 22.23
C LEU A 253 -14.91 -8.05 21.80
N VAL A 254 -13.94 -7.12 21.94
CA VAL A 254 -12.57 -7.32 21.43
C VAL A 254 -11.58 -7.63 22.55
N THR A 255 -11.70 -6.94 23.69
CA THR A 255 -10.69 -7.04 24.77
C THR A 255 -11.03 -8.16 25.74
N ASP A 256 -12.30 -8.28 26.14
CA ASP A 256 -12.76 -9.23 27.14
C ASP A 256 -13.04 -10.63 26.55
N THR A 257 -13.13 -10.73 25.21
CA THR A 257 -13.30 -12.01 24.52
C THR A 257 -11.97 -12.57 23.99
N ARG A 258 -11.97 -13.86 23.64
CA ARG A 258 -10.87 -14.50 22.92
C ARG A 258 -11.10 -14.56 21.40
N ASP A 259 -12.16 -13.92 20.92
CA ASP A 259 -12.54 -14.02 19.52
C ASP A 259 -11.60 -13.19 18.64
N PRO A 260 -11.22 -13.69 17.45
CA PRO A 260 -10.35 -12.95 16.55
C PRO A 260 -11.12 -11.79 15.91
N TRP A 261 -10.57 -10.58 16.00
CA TRP A 261 -11.13 -9.37 15.43
C TRP A 261 -10.13 -8.68 14.52
N PHE A 262 -10.59 -8.24 13.35
CA PHE A 262 -9.82 -7.39 12.46
C PHE A 262 -10.47 -6.01 12.40
N VAL A 263 -9.77 -5.01 12.94
CA VAL A 263 -10.34 -3.69 13.24
C VAL A 263 -9.57 -2.59 12.52
N LYS A 264 -10.31 -1.74 11.79
CA LYS A 264 -9.79 -0.54 11.14
C LYS A 264 -10.04 0.69 12.01
N PHE A 265 -8.98 1.44 12.30
CA PHE A 265 -9.03 2.74 12.96
C PHE A 265 -8.96 3.83 11.91
N TYR A 266 -9.99 4.66 11.84
CA TYR A 266 -10.15 5.62 10.75
C TYR A 266 -10.64 6.99 11.24
N ALA A 267 -10.50 7.99 10.37
CA ALA A 267 -11.13 9.29 10.51
C ALA A 267 -11.95 9.61 9.23
N PRO A 268 -13.15 10.20 9.35
CA PRO A 268 -14.06 10.36 8.21
C PRO A 268 -13.53 11.33 7.14
N TRP A 269 -12.70 12.30 7.53
CA TRP A 269 -12.08 13.27 6.62
C TRP A 269 -10.82 12.75 5.92
N CYS A 270 -10.31 11.59 6.30
CA CYS A 270 -9.06 11.06 5.74
C CYS A 270 -9.32 10.38 4.38
N HIS A 271 -8.77 10.96 3.31
CA HIS A 271 -8.91 10.43 1.95
C HIS A 271 -8.47 8.95 1.84
N HIS A 272 -7.33 8.58 2.42
CA HIS A 272 -6.86 7.18 2.43
C HIS A 272 -7.81 6.21 3.17
N CYS A 273 -8.56 6.69 4.17
CA CYS A 273 -9.58 5.90 4.84
C CYS A 273 -10.82 5.69 3.97
N GLN A 274 -11.22 6.74 3.24
CA GLN A 274 -12.35 6.71 2.30
C GLN A 274 -12.05 5.73 1.15
N ASP A 275 -10.82 5.75 0.62
CA ASP A 275 -10.39 4.82 -0.45
C ASP A 275 -10.37 3.36 0.03
N LEU A 276 -10.01 3.12 1.29
CA LEU A 276 -10.00 1.78 1.89
C LEU A 276 -11.42 1.26 2.19
N ALA A 277 -12.39 2.14 2.46
CA ALA A 277 -13.74 1.77 2.89
C ALA A 277 -14.44 0.72 2.00
N PRO A 278 -14.48 0.84 0.66
CA PRO A 278 -15.11 -0.16 -0.20
C PRO A 278 -14.42 -1.53 -0.12
N ASN A 279 -13.08 -1.55 -0.10
CA ASN A 279 -12.31 -2.80 0.05
C ASN A 279 -12.55 -3.44 1.43
N TRP A 280 -12.64 -2.64 2.48
CA TRP A 280 -12.93 -3.11 3.84
C TRP A 280 -14.30 -3.77 3.94
N GLN A 281 -15.34 -3.15 3.35
CA GLN A 281 -16.68 -3.73 3.30
C GLN A 281 -16.72 -4.99 2.41
N GLY A 282 -16.00 -5.00 1.29
CA GLY A 282 -15.87 -6.18 0.43
C GLY A 282 -15.22 -7.36 1.15
N MET A 283 -14.18 -7.10 1.94
CA MET A 283 -13.56 -8.11 2.81
C MET A 283 -14.54 -8.60 3.88
N ALA A 284 -15.29 -7.69 4.52
CA ALA A 284 -16.29 -8.04 5.52
C ALA A 284 -17.33 -9.05 5.02
N ARG A 285 -17.76 -8.91 3.77
CA ARG A 285 -18.68 -9.86 3.12
C ARG A 285 -18.02 -11.20 2.84
N LYS A 286 -16.77 -11.21 2.36
CA LYS A 286 -16.06 -12.45 2.03
C LYS A 286 -15.62 -13.26 3.26
N MET A 287 -15.39 -12.59 4.39
CA MET A 287 -15.03 -13.21 5.65
C MET A 287 -16.25 -13.49 6.56
N GLU A 288 -17.47 -13.48 6.01
CA GLU A 288 -18.69 -13.85 6.73
C GLU A 288 -18.52 -15.24 7.37
N ARG A 289 -18.94 -15.38 8.64
CA ARG A 289 -18.83 -16.64 9.42
C ARG A 289 -17.40 -17.11 9.68
N GLN A 290 -16.38 -16.35 9.28
CA GLN A 290 -14.97 -16.72 9.42
C GLN A 290 -14.19 -15.80 10.37
N LEU A 291 -14.40 -14.48 10.29
CA LEU A 291 -13.67 -13.50 11.09
C LEU A 291 -14.53 -12.29 11.45
N ASN A 292 -14.43 -11.83 12.71
CA ASN A 292 -15.08 -10.59 13.14
C ASN A 292 -14.35 -9.39 12.54
N ILE A 293 -15.10 -8.49 11.90
CA ILE A 293 -14.55 -7.29 11.26
C ILE A 293 -15.21 -6.06 11.88
N GLY A 294 -14.36 -5.15 12.36
CA GLY A 294 -14.78 -3.96 13.07
C GLY A 294 -14.18 -2.69 12.48
N GLU A 295 -14.78 -1.55 12.83
CA GLU A 295 -14.20 -0.24 12.56
C GLU A 295 -14.43 0.73 13.72
N VAL A 296 -13.43 1.56 13.99
CA VAL A 296 -13.44 2.54 15.07
C VAL A 296 -13.22 3.93 14.47
N ASN A 297 -14.17 4.83 14.70
CA ASN A 297 -14.04 6.23 14.34
C ASN A 297 -13.20 6.97 15.40
N CYS A 298 -11.95 7.26 15.07
CA CYS A 298 -11.03 7.95 15.97
C CYS A 298 -11.32 9.44 16.15
N GLU A 299 -12.14 10.06 15.29
CA GLU A 299 -12.60 11.43 15.50
C GLU A 299 -13.59 11.50 16.66
N LEU A 300 -14.49 10.52 16.77
CA LEU A 300 -15.44 10.39 17.86
C LEU A 300 -14.82 9.79 19.13
N HIS A 301 -13.85 8.87 18.97
CA HIS A 301 -13.28 8.08 20.06
C HIS A 301 -11.76 8.26 20.20
N LYS A 302 -11.31 9.53 20.28
CA LYS A 302 -9.90 9.92 20.35
C LYS A 302 -9.10 9.20 21.46
N LYS A 303 -9.71 9.01 22.63
CA LYS A 303 -9.06 8.34 23.77
C LYS A 303 -8.72 6.89 23.46
N LEU A 304 -9.66 6.13 22.90
CA LEU A 304 -9.45 4.73 22.53
C LEU A 304 -8.29 4.58 21.52
N CYS A 305 -8.26 5.43 20.50
CA CYS A 305 -7.19 5.39 19.49
C CYS A 305 -5.82 5.81 20.06
N LYS A 306 -5.80 6.76 21.00
CA LYS A 306 -4.58 7.16 21.72
C LYS A 306 -4.06 6.04 22.63
N ASP A 307 -4.94 5.37 23.37
CA ASP A 307 -4.59 4.26 24.25
C ASP A 307 -4.02 3.08 23.45
N LEU A 308 -4.57 2.86 22.25
CA LEU A 308 -4.05 1.89 21.28
C LEU A 308 -2.83 2.39 20.49
N LYS A 309 -2.29 3.58 20.76
CA LYS A 309 -1.10 4.16 20.10
C LYS A 309 -1.24 4.25 18.56
N VAL A 310 -2.44 4.53 18.05
CA VAL A 310 -2.65 4.78 16.63
C VAL A 310 -1.93 6.09 16.23
N GLN A 311 -0.92 5.99 15.37
CA GLN A 311 -0.08 7.13 14.97
C GLN A 311 -0.57 7.85 13.71
N GLY A 312 -1.40 7.18 12.89
CA GLY A 312 -1.91 7.70 11.64
C GLY A 312 -3.19 6.99 11.21
N TYR A 313 -3.79 7.46 10.12
CA TYR A 313 -5.02 6.88 9.59
C TYR A 313 -4.87 6.54 8.09
N PRO A 314 -5.43 5.40 7.63
CA PRO A 314 -5.99 4.31 8.44
C PRO A 314 -4.89 3.46 9.08
N THR A 315 -5.08 3.05 10.34
CA THR A 315 -4.31 1.98 10.98
C THR A 315 -5.22 0.76 11.12
N ILE A 316 -4.69 -0.42 10.83
CA ILE A 316 -5.46 -1.66 10.82
C ILE A 316 -4.79 -2.62 11.80
N LEU A 317 -5.53 -3.11 12.79
CA LEU A 317 -5.01 -4.01 13.81
C LEU A 317 -5.83 -5.32 13.83
N PHE A 318 -5.11 -6.43 13.93
CA PHE A 318 -5.69 -7.72 14.27
C PHE A 318 -5.57 -7.96 15.78
N PHE A 319 -6.65 -8.40 16.40
CA PHE A 319 -6.75 -8.67 17.84
C PHE A 319 -7.10 -10.13 18.07
N ARG A 320 -6.44 -10.77 19.03
CA ARG A 320 -6.79 -12.10 19.53
C ARG A 320 -6.16 -12.32 20.91
N GLU A 321 -6.92 -12.87 21.85
CA GLU A 321 -6.43 -13.31 23.17
C GLU A 321 -5.64 -12.21 23.93
N GLY A 322 -6.07 -10.95 23.79
CA GLY A 322 -5.41 -9.78 24.41
C GLY A 322 -4.15 -9.30 23.70
N GLU A 323 -3.65 -10.04 22.71
CA GLU A 323 -2.55 -9.65 21.84
C GLU A 323 -3.07 -8.93 20.59
N ARG A 324 -2.22 -8.07 20.01
CA ARG A 324 -2.55 -7.29 18.82
C ARG A 324 -1.37 -7.14 17.88
N VAL A 325 -1.66 -7.14 16.59
CA VAL A 325 -0.65 -7.01 15.53
C VAL A 325 -1.14 -6.01 14.49
N GLU A 326 -0.26 -5.10 14.09
CA GLU A 326 -0.53 -4.13 13.04
C GLU A 326 -0.38 -4.75 11.65
N TYR A 327 -1.29 -4.37 10.75
CA TYR A 327 -1.23 -4.77 9.35
C TYR A 327 -0.58 -3.67 8.51
N ASP A 328 0.64 -3.94 8.05
CA ASP A 328 1.45 -3.03 7.22
C ASP A 328 1.41 -3.36 5.71
N GLY A 329 0.50 -4.24 5.30
CA GLY A 329 0.38 -4.69 3.92
C GLY A 329 -0.38 -3.74 2.99
N LEU A 330 -0.45 -4.11 1.71
CA LEU A 330 -1.23 -3.38 0.71
C LEU A 330 -2.73 -3.42 1.04
N ARG A 331 -3.42 -2.31 0.80
CA ARG A 331 -4.83 -2.12 1.19
C ARG A 331 -5.84 -2.59 0.12
N GLY A 332 -5.39 -3.46 -0.78
CA GLY A 332 -6.23 -4.08 -1.81
C GLY A 332 -7.16 -5.13 -1.22
N LEU A 333 -8.32 -5.35 -1.85
CA LEU A 333 -9.27 -6.36 -1.40
C LEU A 333 -8.63 -7.76 -1.29
N GLY A 334 -7.83 -8.15 -2.29
CA GLY A 334 -7.16 -9.46 -2.32
C GLY A 334 -6.17 -9.64 -1.17
N ASP A 335 -5.35 -8.62 -0.90
CA ASP A 335 -4.32 -8.65 0.15
C ASP A 335 -4.95 -8.71 1.55
N LEU A 336 -6.01 -7.95 1.76
CA LEU A 336 -6.78 -7.95 3.01
C LEU A 336 -7.41 -9.32 3.29
N ILE A 337 -8.02 -9.96 2.28
CA ILE A 337 -8.57 -11.32 2.41
C ILE A 337 -7.47 -12.34 2.68
N ASN A 338 -6.35 -12.24 1.97
CA ASN A 338 -5.22 -13.14 2.15
C ASN A 338 -4.71 -13.07 3.60
N TYR A 339 -4.46 -11.86 4.11
CA TYR A 339 -4.08 -11.67 5.50
C TYR A 339 -5.14 -12.19 6.47
N ALA A 340 -6.41 -11.84 6.28
CA ALA A 340 -7.50 -12.28 7.15
C ALA A 340 -7.63 -13.81 7.18
N SER A 341 -7.47 -14.49 6.05
CA SER A 341 -7.49 -15.96 5.97
C SER A 341 -6.32 -16.61 6.71
N LYS A 342 -5.11 -16.05 6.59
CA LYS A 342 -3.92 -16.50 7.33
C LYS A 342 -4.08 -16.26 8.83
N ALA A 343 -4.64 -15.10 9.21
CA ALA A 343 -4.92 -14.73 10.59
C ALA A 343 -5.92 -15.69 11.23
N VAL A 344 -6.99 -16.08 10.51
CA VAL A 344 -7.95 -17.11 10.96
C VAL A 344 -7.30 -18.48 11.08
N ALA A 345 -6.40 -18.86 10.16
CA ALA A 345 -5.71 -20.13 10.23
C ALA A 345 -4.80 -20.23 11.47
N ILE A 346 -4.02 -19.19 11.76
CA ILE A 346 -3.23 -19.10 13.00
C ILE A 346 -4.17 -18.96 14.22
N GLY A 347 -5.31 -18.29 14.03
CA GLY A 347 -6.49 -18.20 14.89
C GLY A 347 -6.96 -19.52 15.50
N ARG A 348 -6.78 -20.63 14.78
CA ARG A 348 -7.19 -21.98 15.20
C ARG A 348 -6.08 -22.75 15.93
N GLY A 349 -4.92 -22.13 16.13
CA GLY A 349 -3.72 -22.74 16.69
C GLY A 349 -2.71 -23.13 15.61
N ILE A 350 -1.50 -23.44 16.05
CA ILE A 350 -0.39 -23.84 15.17
C ILE A 350 -0.58 -25.30 14.76
N ALA A 351 -0.55 -25.55 13.45
CA ALA A 351 -0.75 -26.89 12.89
C ALA A 351 0.40 -27.82 13.24
N ASP A 352 0.06 -29.06 13.61
CA ASP A 352 1.00 -30.16 13.77
C ASP A 352 1.26 -30.84 12.42
N VAL A 353 2.51 -31.14 12.10
CA VAL A 353 2.93 -31.68 10.81
C VAL A 353 3.76 -32.95 10.95
N THR A 354 3.53 -33.88 10.03
CA THR A 354 4.32 -35.11 9.85
C THR A 354 5.41 -34.86 8.81
N ALA A 355 6.33 -35.81 8.65
CA ALA A 355 7.41 -35.69 7.66
C ALA A 355 6.90 -35.54 6.22
N SER A 356 5.82 -36.22 5.85
CA SER A 356 5.24 -36.14 4.49
C SER A 356 4.55 -34.79 4.25
N SER A 357 3.72 -34.32 5.19
CA SER A 357 3.05 -33.03 5.05
C SER A 357 4.04 -31.87 5.10
N PHE A 358 5.12 -32.00 5.87
CA PHE A 358 6.21 -31.03 5.89
C PHE A 358 6.93 -30.94 4.54
N GLU A 359 7.18 -32.05 3.84
CA GLU A 359 7.80 -32.03 2.51
C GLU A 359 6.92 -31.31 1.47
N GLU A 360 5.59 -31.48 1.55
CA GLU A 360 4.65 -30.74 0.71
C GLU A 360 4.65 -29.24 1.04
N LEU A 361 4.74 -28.89 2.33
CA LEU A 361 4.87 -27.50 2.77
C LEU A 361 6.18 -26.85 2.29
N GLU A 362 7.31 -27.56 2.32
CA GLU A 362 8.59 -27.06 1.80
C GLU A 362 8.57 -26.81 0.28
N LYS A 363 7.70 -27.50 -0.48
CA LYS A 363 7.53 -27.26 -1.92
C LYS A 363 6.65 -26.05 -2.21
N LYS A 364 5.68 -25.77 -1.33
CA LYS A 364 4.70 -24.71 -1.52
C LYS A 364 5.16 -23.36 -0.94
N GLU A 365 5.78 -23.40 0.24
CA GLU A 365 6.22 -22.22 0.97
C GLU A 365 7.76 -22.14 0.95
N GLU A 366 8.31 -20.98 0.62
CA GLU A 366 9.77 -20.79 0.55
C GLU A 366 10.42 -20.73 1.95
N VAL A 367 9.64 -20.34 2.96
CA VAL A 367 10.09 -20.18 4.36
C VAL A 367 9.09 -20.84 5.30
N VAL A 368 9.56 -21.85 6.04
CA VAL A 368 8.76 -22.55 7.05
C VAL A 368 9.52 -22.60 8.37
N PHE A 369 8.91 -22.09 9.43
CA PHE A 369 9.41 -22.24 10.79
C PHE A 369 8.84 -23.53 11.40
N LEU A 370 9.73 -24.36 11.94
CA LEU A 370 9.39 -25.65 12.53
C LEU A 370 9.78 -25.66 14.00
N TYR A 371 8.77 -25.85 14.85
CA TYR A 371 8.91 -25.97 16.29
C TYR A 371 8.85 -27.44 16.71
N PHE A 372 9.96 -27.92 17.26
CA PHE A 372 10.11 -29.27 17.78
C PHE A 372 9.75 -29.28 19.26
N TYR A 373 8.83 -30.17 19.60
CA TYR A 373 8.38 -30.36 20.97
C TYR A 373 8.21 -31.84 21.27
N ASP A 374 8.10 -32.14 22.56
CA ASP A 374 7.86 -33.47 23.11
C ASP A 374 6.74 -33.42 24.16
N ASP A 375 6.39 -34.59 24.70
CA ASP A 375 5.37 -34.69 25.75
C ASP A 375 5.80 -34.02 27.07
N ALA A 376 7.10 -33.77 27.28
CA ALA A 376 7.64 -33.07 28.44
C ALA A 376 7.68 -31.55 28.28
N THR A 377 7.36 -31.03 27.10
CA THR A 377 7.34 -29.59 26.81
C THR A 377 6.21 -28.92 27.59
N THR A 378 6.52 -27.83 28.28
CA THR A 378 5.53 -27.22 29.18
C THR A 378 4.44 -26.48 28.42
N SER A 379 3.25 -26.38 29.00
CA SER A 379 2.15 -25.59 28.43
C SER A 379 2.50 -24.11 28.27
N GLU A 380 3.41 -23.58 29.10
CA GLU A 380 3.93 -22.23 28.98
C GLU A 380 4.74 -22.02 27.69
N ASP A 381 5.52 -23.02 27.28
CA ASP A 381 6.33 -22.95 26.05
C ASP A 381 5.40 -22.92 24.82
N LEU A 382 4.33 -23.73 24.83
CA LEU A 382 3.32 -23.74 23.77
C LEU A 382 2.51 -22.43 23.75
N ALA A 383 2.16 -21.88 24.92
CA ALA A 383 1.49 -20.59 24.99
C ALA A 383 2.36 -19.44 24.47
N ALA A 384 3.67 -19.46 24.74
CA ALA A 384 4.61 -18.49 24.18
C ALA A 384 4.69 -18.59 22.65
N LEU A 385 4.68 -19.81 22.12
CA LEU A 385 4.65 -20.08 20.68
C LEU A 385 3.38 -19.53 20.00
N ASP A 386 2.21 -19.74 20.60
CA ASP A 386 0.94 -19.25 20.06
C ASP A 386 0.88 -17.71 20.03
N ARG A 387 1.37 -17.03 21.08
CA ARG A 387 1.48 -15.55 21.10
C ARG A 387 2.39 -15.03 20.00
N MET A 388 3.52 -15.70 19.80
CA MET A 388 4.48 -15.34 18.76
C MET A 388 3.91 -15.49 17.34
N ALA A 389 3.10 -16.53 17.10
CA ALA A 389 2.53 -16.82 15.79
C ALA A 389 1.66 -15.68 15.24
N LEU A 390 1.01 -14.90 16.11
CA LEU A 390 0.21 -13.74 15.70
C LEU A 390 1.07 -12.69 14.99
N SER A 391 2.29 -12.44 15.48
CA SER A 391 3.21 -11.46 14.88
C SER A 391 3.78 -11.91 13.53
N LEU A 392 3.56 -13.16 13.13
CA LEU A 392 4.13 -13.76 11.92
C LEU A 392 3.14 -13.91 10.77
N ILE A 393 1.86 -13.56 10.96
CA ILE A 393 0.76 -13.80 9.99
C ILE A 393 1.13 -13.34 8.57
N SER A 394 1.75 -12.17 8.42
CA SER A 394 2.14 -11.58 7.14
C SER A 394 3.48 -12.06 6.62
N HIS A 395 4.35 -12.60 7.47
CA HIS A 395 5.77 -12.76 7.17
C HIS A 395 6.17 -14.21 6.95
N ALA A 396 5.68 -15.15 7.76
CA ALA A 396 6.11 -16.53 7.66
C ALA A 396 5.11 -17.54 8.23
N LYS A 397 5.19 -18.77 7.73
CA LYS A 397 4.41 -19.90 8.24
C LYS A 397 5.17 -20.58 9.38
N ILE A 398 4.51 -20.74 10.53
CA ILE A 398 5.00 -21.54 11.65
C ILE A 398 4.16 -22.80 11.80
N VAL A 399 4.83 -23.92 12.05
CA VAL A 399 4.26 -25.25 12.29
C VAL A 399 5.00 -25.92 13.44
N LYS A 400 4.35 -26.88 14.10
CA LYS A 400 4.95 -27.68 15.17
C LYS A 400 4.99 -29.16 14.79
N THR A 401 5.89 -29.94 15.39
CA THR A 401 5.98 -31.38 15.11
C THR A 401 6.48 -32.18 16.30
N THR A 402 5.96 -33.41 16.41
CA THR A 402 6.45 -34.49 17.28
C THR A 402 6.99 -35.69 16.49
N ASP A 403 7.09 -35.59 15.15
CA ASP A 403 7.43 -36.73 14.29
C ASP A 403 8.92 -37.15 14.43
N PRO A 404 9.21 -38.40 14.85
CA PRO A 404 10.59 -38.90 14.97
C PRO A 404 11.40 -38.87 13.67
N ALA A 405 10.75 -38.94 12.50
CA ALA A 405 11.44 -38.86 11.22
C ALA A 405 12.09 -37.48 11.00
N LEU A 406 11.39 -36.42 11.41
CA LEU A 406 11.90 -35.04 11.34
C LEU A 406 13.03 -34.82 12.36
N PHE A 407 12.96 -35.46 13.53
CA PHE A 407 14.03 -35.39 14.53
C PHE A 407 15.35 -35.94 13.98
N LYS A 408 15.28 -37.08 13.28
CA LYS A 408 16.44 -37.71 12.61
C LYS A 408 16.97 -36.85 11.46
N ARG A 409 16.09 -36.33 10.60
CA ARG A 409 16.46 -35.48 9.45
C ARG A 409 17.24 -34.23 9.89
N PHE A 410 16.73 -33.54 10.90
CA PHE A 410 17.32 -32.28 11.41
C PHE A 410 18.28 -32.47 12.58
N LYS A 411 18.62 -33.72 12.93
CA LYS A 411 19.56 -34.06 14.01
C LYS A 411 19.20 -33.38 15.34
N ILE A 412 17.90 -33.33 15.66
CA ILE A 412 17.39 -32.74 16.89
C ILE A 412 17.40 -33.80 17.99
N SER A 413 18.12 -33.53 19.08
CA SER A 413 18.21 -34.39 20.27
C SER A 413 17.81 -33.69 21.56
N THR A 414 17.46 -32.40 21.49
CA THR A 414 17.08 -31.57 22.64
C THR A 414 15.77 -30.85 22.33
N TRP A 415 14.93 -30.66 23.33
CA TRP A 415 13.63 -30.00 23.22
C TRP A 415 13.47 -28.94 24.33
N PRO A 416 12.67 -27.89 24.12
CA PRO A 416 12.09 -27.47 22.83
C PRO A 416 13.14 -26.84 21.89
N ARG A 417 12.93 -26.95 20.57
CA ARG A 417 13.81 -26.36 19.55
C ARG A 417 13.02 -25.69 18.43
N LEU A 418 13.55 -24.57 17.94
CA LEU A 418 13.01 -23.85 16.78
C LEU A 418 14.07 -23.81 15.68
N LEU A 419 13.65 -24.09 14.46
CA LEU A 419 14.44 -23.86 13.26
C LEU A 419 13.59 -23.22 12.17
N VAL A 420 14.26 -22.66 11.18
CA VAL A 420 13.66 -22.24 9.92
C VAL A 420 14.22 -23.10 8.79
N SER A 421 13.35 -23.66 7.96
CA SER A 421 13.71 -24.25 6.67
C SER A 421 13.49 -23.19 5.60
N ARG A 422 14.57 -22.76 4.96
CA ARG A 422 14.52 -21.90 3.78
C ARG A 422 15.03 -22.71 2.60
N ASP A 423 14.12 -23.07 1.69
CA ASP A 423 14.47 -23.85 0.51
C ASP A 423 15.18 -25.19 0.82
N GLY A 424 14.82 -25.82 1.93
CA GLY A 424 15.42 -27.08 2.42
C GLY A 424 16.70 -26.91 3.24
N LYS A 425 17.27 -25.70 3.35
CA LYS A 425 18.40 -25.40 4.24
C LYS A 425 17.88 -24.97 5.61
N ALA A 426 18.16 -25.79 6.63
CA ALA A 426 17.79 -25.49 8.01
C ALA A 426 18.75 -24.49 8.65
N THR A 427 18.20 -23.46 9.28
CA THR A 427 18.92 -22.55 10.19
C THR A 427 18.31 -22.67 11.58
N TYR A 428 19.15 -22.98 12.59
CA TYR A 428 18.70 -23.23 13.95
C TYR A 428 18.71 -21.95 14.77
N TYR A 429 17.69 -21.76 15.62
CA TYR A 429 17.78 -20.79 16.69
C TYR A 429 18.75 -21.32 17.76
N PRO A 430 19.77 -20.55 18.19
CA PRO A 430 20.73 -20.98 19.21
C PRO A 430 20.34 -20.42 20.60
N PRO A 431 19.39 -21.02 21.35
CA PRO A 431 19.10 -20.60 22.71
C PRO A 431 20.29 -20.94 23.63
N ILE A 432 20.61 -20.04 24.55
CA ILE A 432 21.59 -20.28 25.60
C ILE A 432 20.97 -21.14 26.72
N SER A 433 19.65 -20.99 26.96
CA SER A 433 18.91 -21.82 27.91
C SER A 433 17.48 -22.12 27.42
N PRO A 434 16.83 -23.21 27.89
CA PRO A 434 15.44 -23.54 27.51
C PRO A 434 14.44 -22.41 27.84
N ARG A 435 14.69 -21.61 28.88
CA ARG A 435 13.82 -20.48 29.25
C ARG A 435 13.82 -19.37 28.20
N GLU A 436 14.89 -19.23 27.41
CA GLU A 436 14.96 -18.23 26.33
C GLU A 436 14.01 -18.54 25.17
N MET A 437 13.49 -19.76 25.08
CA MET A 437 12.44 -20.13 24.13
C MET A 437 11.09 -19.50 24.50
N ARG A 438 10.89 -19.12 25.77
CA ARG A 438 9.69 -18.40 26.24
C ARG A 438 9.77 -16.90 26.01
N ASP A 439 10.96 -16.36 25.77
CA ASP A 439 11.15 -14.93 25.48
C ASP A 439 10.75 -14.63 24.02
N VAL A 440 9.47 -14.33 23.84
CA VAL A 440 8.86 -14.01 22.55
C VAL A 440 9.61 -12.91 21.82
N ASN A 441 10.12 -11.89 22.52
CA ASN A 441 10.81 -10.77 21.88
C ASN A 441 12.14 -11.22 21.26
N ARG A 442 12.90 -12.04 21.98
CA ARG A 442 14.18 -12.54 21.51
C ARG A 442 14.02 -13.51 20.34
N VAL A 443 13.04 -14.41 20.44
CA VAL A 443 12.73 -15.34 19.35
C VAL A 443 12.23 -14.57 18.13
N LEU A 444 11.31 -13.62 18.29
CA LEU A 444 10.84 -12.76 17.18
C LEU A 444 11.96 -11.95 16.55
N HIS A 445 12.89 -11.42 17.34
CA HIS A 445 14.06 -10.69 16.81
C HIS A 445 14.92 -11.59 15.92
N TRP A 446 15.19 -12.83 16.36
CA TRP A 446 15.86 -13.80 15.51
C TRP A 446 15.03 -14.16 14.29
N MET A 447 13.73 -14.43 14.42
CA MET A 447 12.86 -14.76 13.28
C MET A 447 12.85 -13.67 12.22
N ARG A 448 12.79 -12.39 12.61
CA ARG A 448 12.91 -11.24 11.68
C ARG A 448 14.20 -11.25 10.87
N SER A 449 15.30 -11.72 11.45
CA SER A 449 16.57 -11.84 10.72
C SER A 449 16.56 -12.94 9.65
N VAL A 450 15.63 -13.91 9.71
CA VAL A 450 15.61 -15.11 8.84
C VAL A 450 14.26 -15.42 8.18
N TRP A 451 13.25 -14.56 8.30
CA TRP A 451 11.89 -14.82 7.79
C TRP A 451 11.72 -14.57 6.28
N LEU A 452 12.68 -13.88 5.65
CA LEU A 452 12.68 -13.67 4.22
C LEU A 452 13.24 -14.93 3.54
N PRO A 453 12.70 -15.31 2.37
CA PRO A 453 13.30 -16.34 1.54
C PRO A 453 14.74 -15.97 1.15
N ILE A 454 15.47 -16.88 0.52
CA ILE A 454 16.86 -16.58 0.10
C ILE A 454 16.89 -15.49 -0.97
N VAL A 455 15.87 -15.44 -1.84
CA VAL A 455 15.71 -14.43 -2.88
C VAL A 455 14.28 -13.86 -2.82
N PRO A 456 13.98 -12.94 -1.88
CA PRO A 456 12.68 -12.30 -1.77
C PRO A 456 12.34 -11.44 -2.97
N GLU A 457 11.05 -11.29 -3.23
CA GLU A 457 10.54 -10.24 -4.09
C GLU A 457 10.66 -8.88 -3.36
N LEU A 458 11.21 -7.89 -4.05
CA LEU A 458 11.28 -6.52 -3.61
C LEU A 458 9.92 -5.85 -3.85
N THR A 459 9.28 -5.44 -2.77
CA THR A 459 8.01 -4.74 -2.74
C THR A 459 8.15 -3.45 -1.94
N ALA A 460 7.18 -2.56 -2.04
CA ALA A 460 7.23 -1.28 -1.32
C ALA A 460 7.30 -1.45 0.22
N SER A 461 6.74 -2.53 0.77
CA SER A 461 6.71 -2.78 2.23
C SER A 461 8.01 -3.34 2.78
N ASN A 462 8.71 -4.21 2.03
CA ASN A 462 9.94 -4.86 2.48
C ASN A 462 11.22 -4.22 1.91
N ALA A 463 11.12 -3.25 0.99
CA ALA A 463 12.27 -2.67 0.31
C ALA A 463 13.34 -2.11 1.28
N LYS A 464 12.91 -1.43 2.36
CA LYS A 464 13.83 -0.89 3.36
C LYS A 464 14.58 -2.00 4.11
N GLU A 465 13.89 -3.07 4.48
CA GLU A 465 14.48 -4.20 5.20
C GLU A 465 15.48 -4.97 4.33
N ILE A 466 15.19 -5.12 3.05
CA ILE A 466 16.06 -5.83 2.09
C ILE A 466 17.30 -5.01 1.75
N MET A 467 17.16 -3.70 1.51
CA MET A 467 18.18 -2.86 0.89
C MET A 467 19.10 -2.12 1.87
N HIS A 468 18.65 -1.88 3.10
CA HIS A 468 19.40 -1.09 4.07
C HIS A 468 20.54 -1.90 4.72
N GLY A 469 21.73 -1.31 4.83
CA GLY A 469 22.89 -1.90 5.48
C GLY A 469 23.58 -3.02 4.68
N LYS A 470 23.11 -3.32 3.46
CA LYS A 470 23.52 -4.50 2.67
C LYS A 470 23.81 -4.14 1.22
N LEU A 471 24.71 -4.89 0.61
CA LEU A 471 24.86 -4.94 -0.84
C LEU A 471 23.80 -5.89 -1.39
N VAL A 472 22.86 -5.41 -2.19
CA VAL A 472 21.78 -6.24 -2.71
C VAL A 472 22.02 -6.58 -4.17
N VAL A 473 22.15 -7.87 -4.46
CA VAL A 473 22.07 -8.42 -5.82
C VAL A 473 20.59 -8.44 -6.21
N LEU A 474 20.17 -7.46 -7.00
CA LEU A 474 18.80 -7.26 -7.44
C LEU A 474 18.60 -7.77 -8.87
N GLY A 475 17.85 -8.86 -9.02
CA GLY A 475 17.39 -9.36 -10.32
C GLY A 475 16.17 -8.58 -10.81
N ILE A 476 16.28 -7.90 -11.94
CA ILE A 476 15.16 -7.24 -12.62
C ILE A 476 14.57 -8.26 -13.58
N LEU A 477 13.47 -8.90 -13.17
CA LEU A 477 12.84 -10.02 -13.89
C LEU A 477 11.40 -9.67 -14.26
N SER A 478 10.91 -10.17 -15.39
CA SER A 478 9.52 -10.03 -15.80
C SER A 478 8.76 -11.33 -15.57
N ARG A 479 7.59 -11.29 -14.90
CA ARG A 479 6.79 -12.50 -14.63
C ARG A 479 6.25 -13.17 -15.89
N ASP A 480 5.98 -12.37 -16.92
CA ASP A 480 5.46 -12.83 -18.21
C ASP A 480 6.53 -13.50 -19.08
N SER A 481 7.81 -13.43 -18.69
CA SER A 481 8.91 -14.06 -19.42
C SER A 481 8.86 -15.59 -19.28
N PRO A 482 8.99 -16.36 -20.38
CA PRO A 482 9.00 -17.83 -20.31
C PRO A 482 10.15 -18.37 -19.45
N ASP A 483 11.24 -17.62 -19.35
CA ASP A 483 12.46 -18.01 -18.62
C ASP A 483 12.47 -17.52 -17.16
N PHE A 484 11.39 -16.87 -16.68
CA PHE A 484 11.30 -16.31 -15.33
C PHE A 484 11.68 -17.33 -14.24
N ALA A 485 11.14 -18.54 -14.32
CA ALA A 485 11.41 -19.60 -13.35
C ALA A 485 12.88 -20.06 -13.38
N VAL A 486 13.50 -20.07 -14.56
CA VAL A 486 14.91 -20.43 -14.75
C VAL A 486 15.80 -19.36 -14.12
N TYR A 487 15.57 -18.09 -14.42
CA TYR A 487 16.34 -16.98 -13.88
C TYR A 487 16.21 -16.87 -12.35
N LYS A 488 14.99 -17.03 -11.80
CA LYS A 488 14.79 -17.06 -10.35
C LYS A 488 15.60 -18.18 -9.69
N LYS A 489 15.63 -19.37 -10.31
CA LYS A 489 16.42 -20.51 -9.84
C LYS A 489 17.94 -20.24 -9.93
N GLU A 490 18.41 -19.63 -11.01
CA GLU A 490 19.83 -19.29 -11.18
C GLU A 490 20.32 -18.27 -10.15
N ILE A 491 19.55 -17.21 -9.89
CA ILE A 491 19.87 -16.23 -8.83
C ILE A 491 19.90 -16.91 -7.46
N LYS A 492 18.95 -17.80 -7.19
CA LYS A 492 18.91 -18.57 -5.94
C LYS A 492 20.11 -19.51 -5.78
N ASN A 493 20.52 -20.19 -6.85
CA ASN A 493 21.74 -21.00 -6.84
C ASN A 493 22.99 -20.15 -6.59
N ALA A 494 23.06 -18.95 -7.18
CA ALA A 494 24.13 -17.98 -6.92
C ALA A 494 24.15 -17.55 -5.45
N ALA A 495 22.97 -17.25 -4.88
CA ALA A 495 22.84 -16.85 -3.49
C ALA A 495 23.32 -17.94 -2.53
N LEU A 496 22.90 -19.19 -2.75
CA LEU A 496 23.32 -20.33 -1.93
C LEU A 496 24.84 -20.57 -2.02
N GLU A 497 25.42 -20.55 -3.23
CA GLU A 497 26.86 -20.67 -3.40
C GLU A 497 27.62 -19.53 -2.72
N TRP A 498 27.11 -18.30 -2.80
CA TRP A 498 27.73 -17.16 -2.12
C TRP A 498 27.69 -17.32 -0.60
N ILE A 499 26.54 -17.70 -0.04
CA ILE A 499 26.40 -17.95 1.41
C ILE A 499 27.38 -19.04 1.87
N ASP A 500 27.54 -20.12 1.09
CA ASP A 500 28.46 -21.20 1.42
C ASP A 500 29.92 -20.74 1.34
N LYS A 501 30.30 -19.95 0.32
CA LYS A 501 31.64 -19.34 0.21
C LYS A 501 31.93 -18.40 1.37
N GLN A 502 30.97 -17.57 1.78
CA GLN A 502 31.11 -16.68 2.93
C GLN A 502 31.27 -17.47 4.23
N SER A 503 30.47 -18.54 4.40
CA SER A 503 30.55 -19.41 5.57
C SER A 503 31.91 -20.13 5.67
N GLN A 504 32.42 -20.64 4.56
CA GLN A 504 33.74 -21.27 4.49
C GLN A 504 34.87 -20.26 4.75
N ALA A 505 34.81 -19.09 4.13
CA ALA A 505 35.79 -18.02 4.35
C ALA A 505 35.81 -17.57 5.82
N PHE A 506 34.64 -17.42 6.44
CA PHE A 506 34.52 -17.10 7.86
C PHE A 506 35.12 -18.19 8.76
N GLN A 507 34.89 -19.47 8.45
CA GLN A 507 35.49 -20.58 9.19
C GLN A 507 37.01 -20.64 9.04
N LEU A 508 37.52 -20.46 7.83
CA LEU A 508 38.94 -20.45 7.53
C LEU A 508 39.64 -19.30 8.27
N GLU A 509 39.11 -18.10 8.20
CA GLU A 509 39.69 -16.93 8.88
C GLU A 509 39.66 -17.10 10.41
N ARG A 510 38.58 -17.66 10.95
CA ARG A 510 38.52 -18.02 12.37
C ARG A 510 39.58 -19.06 12.74
N GLN A 511 39.87 -20.00 11.85
CA GLN A 511 40.94 -20.99 12.03
C GLN A 511 42.31 -20.32 11.97
N GLU A 512 42.58 -19.46 10.99
CA GLU A 512 43.82 -18.69 10.87
C GLU A 512 44.11 -17.84 12.12
N LEU A 513 43.08 -17.19 12.69
CA LEU A 513 43.24 -16.44 13.94
C LEU A 513 43.56 -17.34 15.15
N ARG A 514 43.03 -18.58 15.17
CA ARG A 514 43.36 -19.56 16.21
C ARG A 514 44.78 -20.06 16.05
N ASP A 515 45.19 -20.38 14.83
CA ASP A 515 46.52 -20.87 14.51
C ASP A 515 47.56 -19.78 14.79
N ALA A 516 47.27 -18.52 14.44
CA ALA A 516 48.12 -17.38 14.79
C ALA A 516 48.21 -17.13 16.30
N LYS A 517 47.12 -17.35 17.05
CA LYS A 517 47.15 -17.29 18.52
C LYS A 517 48.02 -18.43 19.07
N GLN A 518 47.88 -19.63 18.53
CA GLN A 518 48.63 -20.81 18.97
C GLN A 518 50.12 -20.65 18.70
N LEU A 519 50.51 -20.17 17.51
CA LEU A 519 51.89 -19.87 17.16
C LEU A 519 52.54 -18.87 18.13
N ARG A 520 51.80 -17.84 18.58
CA ARG A 520 52.30 -16.88 19.59
C ARG A 520 52.49 -17.52 20.97
N ILE A 521 51.70 -18.53 21.32
CA ILE A 521 51.86 -19.27 22.57
C ILE A 521 53.12 -20.12 22.48
N GLU A 522 53.29 -20.86 21.39
CA GLU A 522 54.47 -21.70 21.13
C GLU A 522 55.76 -20.88 21.11
N GLU A 523 55.76 -19.74 20.39
CA GLU A 523 56.91 -18.81 20.37
C GLU A 523 57.26 -18.26 21.77
N ALA A 524 56.25 -18.02 22.61
CA ALA A 524 56.47 -17.55 23.99
C ALA A 524 56.97 -18.67 24.92
N GLU A 525 56.51 -19.91 24.72
CA GLU A 525 56.98 -21.10 25.44
C GLU A 525 58.43 -21.43 25.07
N ASP A 526 58.78 -21.39 23.79
CA ASP A 526 60.15 -21.61 23.30
C ASP A 526 61.14 -20.57 23.87
N ARG A 527 60.68 -19.33 24.07
CA ARG A 527 61.46 -18.25 24.68
C ARG A 527 61.42 -18.25 26.21
N ASN A 528 60.66 -19.14 26.84
CA ASN A 528 60.39 -19.18 28.28
C ASN A 528 59.89 -17.84 28.87
N ASP A 529 59.19 -17.01 28.09
CA ASP A 529 58.67 -15.71 28.53
C ASP A 529 57.26 -15.83 29.11
N GLN A 530 57.18 -15.85 30.45
CA GLN A 530 55.93 -15.96 31.20
C GLN A 530 55.00 -14.73 31.06
N ARG A 531 55.51 -13.57 30.66
CA ARG A 531 54.67 -12.39 30.39
C ARG A 531 54.04 -12.49 29.01
N ALA A 532 54.82 -12.86 28.00
CA ALA A 532 54.33 -13.10 26.65
C ALA A 532 53.31 -14.24 26.61
N LEU A 533 53.55 -15.33 27.36
CA LEU A 533 52.62 -16.46 27.49
C LEU A 533 51.24 -16.01 28.02
N ARG A 534 51.23 -15.22 29.10
CA ARG A 534 49.98 -14.72 29.70
C ARG A 534 49.24 -13.78 28.74
N ALA A 535 49.97 -12.90 28.06
CA ALA A 535 49.41 -12.00 27.06
C ALA A 535 48.77 -12.81 25.91
N ALA A 536 49.49 -13.77 25.31
CA ALA A 536 49.00 -14.60 24.23
C ALA A 536 47.76 -15.43 24.62
N LYS A 537 47.76 -16.05 25.82
CA LYS A 537 46.61 -16.81 26.34
C LYS A 537 45.36 -15.92 26.54
N SER A 538 45.55 -14.67 26.96
CA SER A 538 44.47 -13.70 27.21
C SER A 538 43.78 -13.15 25.95
N ILE A 539 44.37 -13.32 24.77
CA ILE A 539 43.77 -12.86 23.50
C ILE A 539 42.43 -13.58 23.28
N ARG A 540 41.35 -12.81 23.20
CA ARG A 540 40.03 -13.31 22.80
C ARG A 540 39.86 -13.11 21.30
N ILE A 541 39.56 -14.19 20.59
CA ILE A 541 39.27 -14.14 19.16
C ILE A 541 37.80 -13.75 19.02
N ASN A 542 37.55 -12.47 18.77
CA ASN A 542 36.24 -11.96 18.44
C ASN A 542 36.14 -11.79 16.92
N MET A 543 35.07 -12.30 16.32
CA MET A 543 34.86 -12.20 14.88
C MET A 543 33.91 -11.06 14.50
N ASP A 544 33.25 -10.48 15.49
CA ASP A 544 32.24 -9.44 15.31
C ASP A 544 32.87 -8.07 15.00
N ASP A 545 34.16 -7.90 15.32
CA ASP A 545 34.90 -6.65 15.14
C ASP A 545 35.37 -6.42 13.67
N ILE A 546 35.15 -7.40 12.79
CA ILE A 546 35.53 -7.32 11.38
C ILE A 546 34.32 -6.84 10.57
N GLU A 547 34.30 -5.55 10.23
CA GLU A 547 33.25 -4.96 9.40
C GLU A 547 33.20 -5.64 8.02
N ARG A 548 32.15 -6.42 7.77
CA ARG A 548 31.83 -6.99 6.46
C ARG A 548 30.50 -6.43 6.00
N LYS A 549 30.46 -5.92 4.77
CA LYS A 549 29.18 -5.64 4.14
C LYS A 549 28.48 -6.95 3.82
N GLU A 550 27.34 -7.18 4.46
CA GLU A 550 26.47 -8.31 4.12
C GLU A 550 25.98 -8.18 2.67
N VAL A 551 25.89 -9.31 1.98
CA VAL A 551 25.30 -9.37 0.65
C VAL A 551 23.93 -10.04 0.73
N GLY A 552 22.90 -9.31 0.33
CA GLY A 552 21.55 -9.82 0.14
C GLY A 552 21.27 -10.13 -1.34
N PHE A 553 20.28 -10.98 -1.58
CA PHE A 553 19.75 -11.26 -2.92
C PHE A 553 18.27 -10.93 -2.92
N ALA A 554 17.78 -10.35 -4.01
CA ALA A 554 16.36 -10.06 -4.17
C ALA A 554 16.03 -10.03 -5.66
N TRP A 555 14.75 -10.09 -6.00
CA TRP A 555 14.29 -9.83 -7.37
C TRP A 555 13.15 -8.82 -7.35
N VAL A 556 12.98 -8.07 -8.43
CA VAL A 556 11.91 -7.09 -8.60
C VAL A 556 11.21 -7.34 -9.92
N ASP A 557 9.90 -7.18 -9.94
CA ASP A 557 9.11 -7.23 -11.17
C ASP A 557 9.44 -6.01 -12.05
N GLY A 558 10.21 -6.25 -13.10
CA GLY A 558 10.70 -5.23 -14.00
C GLY A 558 9.55 -4.51 -14.72
N GLN A 559 8.51 -5.23 -15.13
CA GLN A 559 7.38 -4.67 -15.87
C GLN A 559 6.47 -3.84 -14.96
N PHE A 560 6.15 -4.36 -13.78
CA PHE A 560 5.35 -3.62 -12.80
C PHE A 560 6.09 -2.36 -12.30
N TRP A 561 7.41 -2.42 -12.12
CA TRP A 561 8.24 -1.32 -11.62
C TRP A 561 9.03 -0.58 -12.70
N GLU A 562 8.64 -0.66 -13.98
CA GLU A 562 9.42 -0.14 -15.12
C GLU A 562 9.86 1.31 -14.91
N ARG A 563 8.93 2.17 -14.48
CA ARG A 563 9.21 3.59 -14.25
C ARG A 563 10.28 3.79 -13.20
N TRP A 564 10.20 3.05 -12.08
CA TRP A 564 11.16 3.14 -11.00
C TRP A 564 12.54 2.60 -11.41
N VAL A 565 12.59 1.45 -12.09
CA VAL A 565 13.84 0.86 -12.59
C VAL A 565 14.53 1.83 -13.56
N LYS A 566 13.77 2.42 -14.47
CA LYS A 566 14.27 3.40 -15.44
C LYS A 566 14.78 4.67 -14.77
N THR A 567 14.08 5.20 -13.76
CA THR A 567 14.51 6.43 -13.07
C THR A 567 15.69 6.19 -12.13
N THR A 568 15.77 5.01 -11.51
CA THR A 568 16.77 4.71 -10.46
C THR A 568 18.07 4.16 -11.03
N PHE A 569 17.98 3.25 -12.00
CA PHE A 569 19.14 2.56 -12.58
C PHE A 569 19.40 2.94 -14.04
N GLY A 570 18.47 3.64 -14.71
CA GLY A 570 18.60 3.98 -16.12
C GLY A 570 18.34 2.80 -17.07
N ILE A 571 17.86 1.67 -16.55
CA ILE A 571 17.67 0.42 -17.31
C ILE A 571 16.24 0.38 -17.86
N ARG A 572 16.10 0.01 -19.14
CA ARG A 572 14.79 -0.24 -19.76
C ARG A 572 14.52 -1.74 -19.80
N VAL A 573 13.32 -2.15 -19.39
CA VAL A 573 12.93 -3.57 -19.30
C VAL A 573 12.92 -4.26 -20.67
N VAL A 574 12.73 -3.49 -21.74
CA VAL A 574 12.79 -3.97 -23.13
C VAL A 574 14.18 -4.51 -23.51
N GLU A 575 15.23 -4.13 -22.79
CA GLU A 575 16.60 -4.60 -23.07
C GLU A 575 16.89 -6.02 -22.54
N GLY A 576 15.90 -6.67 -21.94
CA GLY A 576 15.99 -8.00 -21.36
C GLY A 576 16.21 -7.99 -19.85
N GLU A 577 16.17 -9.18 -19.26
CA GLU A 577 16.39 -9.38 -17.83
C GLU A 577 17.85 -9.09 -17.47
N ARG A 578 18.04 -8.33 -16.39
CA ARG A 578 19.38 -7.93 -15.92
C ARG A 578 19.49 -8.06 -14.40
N VAL A 579 20.71 -8.09 -13.92
CA VAL A 579 21.02 -8.02 -12.49
C VAL A 579 21.79 -6.75 -12.20
N VAL A 580 21.45 -6.09 -11.10
CA VAL A 580 22.16 -4.93 -10.57
C VAL A 580 22.60 -5.22 -9.16
N ILE A 581 23.84 -4.92 -8.82
CA ILE A 581 24.30 -4.93 -7.43
C ILE A 581 24.11 -3.52 -6.90
N ASN A 582 23.26 -3.33 -5.89
CA ASN A 582 22.92 -2.03 -5.34
C ASN A 582 23.47 -1.84 -3.91
N ASP A 583 24.07 -0.69 -3.66
CA ASP A 583 24.50 -0.19 -2.35
C ASP A 583 23.63 1.04 -2.03
N GLN A 584 22.50 0.80 -1.38
CA GLN A 584 21.48 1.82 -1.15
C GLN A 584 22.00 2.97 -0.28
N ASP A 585 22.72 2.63 0.79
CA ASP A 585 23.20 3.61 1.78
C ASP A 585 24.23 4.58 1.19
N ASN A 586 24.99 4.12 0.18
CA ASN A 586 25.98 4.95 -0.52
C ASN A 586 25.47 5.50 -1.86
N HIS A 587 24.22 5.20 -2.25
CA HIS A 587 23.63 5.57 -3.55
C HIS A 587 24.47 5.13 -4.77
N ARG A 588 25.06 3.92 -4.71
CA ARG A 588 25.91 3.34 -5.76
C ARG A 588 25.34 2.04 -6.27
N TYR A 589 25.57 1.74 -7.54
CA TYR A 589 25.20 0.45 -8.12
C TYR A 589 26.19 -0.01 -9.19
N TRP A 590 26.20 -1.32 -9.46
CA TRP A 590 26.99 -1.97 -10.51
C TRP A 590 26.06 -2.77 -11.41
N GLU A 591 26.13 -2.51 -12.71
CA GLU A 591 25.34 -3.20 -13.74
C GLU A 591 26.18 -4.05 -14.69
N ASN A 592 27.51 -3.88 -14.68
CA ASN A 592 28.42 -4.50 -15.62
C ASN A 592 29.41 -5.43 -14.92
N THR A 593 29.83 -6.48 -15.62
CA THR A 593 30.92 -7.37 -15.21
C THR A 593 32.29 -6.69 -15.41
N MET A 594 33.37 -7.36 -15.01
CA MET A 594 34.75 -6.90 -15.27
C MET A 594 35.04 -6.65 -16.76
N THR A 595 34.35 -7.35 -17.67
CA THR A 595 34.54 -7.20 -19.13
C THR A 595 33.72 -6.06 -19.72
N GLY A 596 32.88 -5.39 -18.92
CA GLY A 596 32.00 -4.31 -19.37
C GLY A 596 30.65 -4.78 -19.94
N ASN A 597 30.40 -6.08 -19.99
CA ASN A 597 29.10 -6.63 -20.38
C ASN A 597 28.09 -6.48 -19.24
N PRO A 598 26.79 -6.27 -19.52
CA PRO A 598 25.77 -6.26 -18.48
C PRO A 598 25.70 -7.58 -17.70
N ILE A 599 25.45 -7.51 -16.40
CA ILE A 599 25.29 -8.69 -15.55
C ILE A 599 23.95 -9.34 -15.89
N VAL A 600 24.01 -10.58 -16.37
CA VAL A 600 22.83 -11.39 -16.68
C VAL A 600 22.38 -12.17 -15.46
N PRO A 601 21.09 -12.54 -15.35
CA PRO A 601 20.56 -13.36 -14.25
C PRO A 601 20.98 -14.84 -14.36
N SER A 602 22.29 -15.07 -14.42
CA SER A 602 22.90 -16.40 -14.41
C SER A 602 23.83 -16.56 -13.20
N ARG A 603 23.92 -17.78 -12.67
CA ARG A 603 24.78 -18.07 -11.52
C ARG A 603 26.23 -17.65 -11.75
N THR A 604 26.77 -17.96 -12.92
CA THR A 604 28.18 -17.69 -13.26
C THR A 604 28.49 -16.20 -13.33
N SER A 605 27.62 -15.41 -14.00
CA SER A 605 27.81 -13.97 -14.14
C SER A 605 27.80 -13.26 -12.79
N ILE A 606 26.89 -13.65 -11.89
CA ILE A 606 26.77 -13.08 -10.55
C ILE A 606 27.98 -13.44 -9.69
N ILE A 607 28.35 -14.72 -9.63
CA ILE A 607 29.44 -15.21 -8.77
C ILE A 607 30.82 -14.74 -9.22
N GLU A 608 31.02 -14.51 -10.51
CA GLU A 608 32.27 -13.92 -11.01
C GLU A 608 32.39 -12.43 -10.62
N THR A 609 31.28 -11.71 -10.66
CA THR A 609 31.23 -10.25 -10.44
C THR A 609 31.26 -9.89 -8.95
N LEU A 610 30.52 -10.61 -8.12
CA LEU A 610 30.27 -10.26 -6.71
C LEU A 610 31.55 -10.14 -5.85
N PRO A 611 32.56 -11.05 -5.90
CA PRO A 611 33.81 -10.88 -5.16
C PRO A 611 34.60 -9.62 -5.55
N ARG A 612 34.40 -9.12 -6.78
CA ARG A 612 35.09 -7.93 -7.30
C ARG A 612 34.44 -6.64 -6.80
N VAL A 613 33.13 -6.68 -6.54
CA VAL A 613 32.37 -5.57 -5.96
C VAL A 613 32.56 -5.49 -4.45
N VAL A 614 32.60 -6.62 -3.76
CA VAL A 614 32.75 -6.68 -2.29
C VAL A 614 34.18 -6.34 -1.83
N ALA A 615 35.18 -6.45 -2.71
CA ALA A 615 36.55 -6.05 -2.41
C ALA A 615 36.63 -4.57 -1.96
N ASN A 616 37.50 -4.27 -1.01
CA ASN A 616 37.76 -2.91 -0.55
C ASN A 616 39.20 -2.49 -0.97
N PRO A 617 39.39 -1.60 -1.95
CA PRO A 617 38.37 -0.92 -2.78
C PRO A 617 37.75 -1.83 -3.86
N PRO A 618 36.54 -1.50 -4.38
CA PRO A 618 35.89 -2.30 -5.41
C PRO A 618 36.67 -2.25 -6.72
N LYS A 619 36.81 -3.41 -7.38
CA LYS A 619 37.58 -3.55 -8.63
C LYS A 619 36.81 -3.11 -9.88
N ILE A 620 35.48 -3.02 -9.78
CA ILE A 620 34.58 -2.60 -10.86
C ILE A 620 34.10 -1.17 -10.59
N PRO A 621 34.09 -0.28 -11.60
CA PRO A 621 33.55 1.06 -11.45
C PRO A 621 32.05 1.01 -11.15
N TYR A 622 31.59 1.86 -10.23
CA TYR A 622 30.18 1.99 -9.88
C TYR A 622 29.52 3.15 -10.63
N LYS A 623 28.21 3.05 -10.81
CA LYS A 623 27.34 4.16 -11.20
C LYS A 623 26.61 4.70 -9.97
N ARG A 624 26.10 5.93 -10.06
CA ARG A 624 25.37 6.59 -8.96
C ARG A 624 23.90 6.68 -9.30
N THR A 625 23.03 6.43 -8.34
CA THR A 625 21.57 6.59 -8.51
C THR A 625 21.14 8.06 -8.42
N MET A 626 21.94 8.91 -7.75
CA MET A 626 21.67 10.34 -7.61
C MET A 626 22.40 11.19 -8.65
N THR A 627 21.84 12.35 -8.96
CA THR A 627 22.50 13.38 -9.76
C THR A 627 23.72 13.95 -9.03
N ILE A 628 24.63 14.58 -9.77
CA ILE A 628 25.86 15.17 -9.20
C ILE A 628 25.54 16.20 -8.10
N LEU A 629 24.56 17.09 -8.32
CA LEU A 629 24.13 18.08 -7.34
C LEU A 629 23.52 17.42 -6.09
N GLY A 630 22.67 16.39 -6.29
CA GLY A 630 22.09 15.63 -5.18
C GLY A 630 23.15 14.93 -4.35
N HIS A 631 24.19 14.38 -4.98
CA HIS A 631 25.31 13.77 -4.26
C HIS A 631 26.11 14.78 -3.45
N VAL A 632 26.41 15.97 -3.99
CA VAL A 632 27.13 17.02 -3.23
C VAL A 632 26.32 17.42 -1.99
N TRP A 633 25.01 17.61 -2.15
CA TRP A 633 24.12 17.90 -1.02
C TRP A 633 24.12 16.78 0.03
N TRP A 634 23.97 15.53 -0.41
CA TRP A 634 23.99 14.37 0.48
C TRP A 634 25.31 14.24 1.26
N VAL A 635 26.46 14.47 0.62
CA VAL A 635 27.77 14.48 1.30
C VAL A 635 27.83 15.57 2.37
N ILE A 636 27.31 16.76 2.08
CA ILE A 636 27.26 17.85 3.06
C ILE A 636 26.36 17.45 4.24
N GLU A 637 25.17 16.93 3.96
CA GLU A 637 24.19 16.53 4.97
C GLU A 637 24.72 15.40 5.88
N THR A 638 25.32 14.37 5.29
CA THR A 638 25.95 13.27 6.02
C THR A 638 27.11 13.75 6.88
N GLN A 639 27.99 14.60 6.35
CA GLN A 639 29.10 15.16 7.15
C GLN A 639 28.61 16.03 8.31
N VAL A 640 27.52 16.79 8.14
CA VAL A 640 26.91 17.56 9.22
C VAL A 640 26.32 16.66 10.30
N HIS A 641 25.68 15.55 9.90
CA HIS A 641 25.08 14.60 10.83
C HIS A 641 26.11 13.75 11.58
N GLU A 642 27.12 13.22 10.89
CA GLU A 642 28.14 12.34 11.48
C GLU A 642 29.20 13.12 12.28
N HIS A 643 29.54 14.33 11.82
CA HIS A 643 30.59 15.15 12.41
C HIS A 643 30.14 16.61 12.64
N PRO A 644 29.16 16.83 13.54
CA PRO A 644 28.60 18.16 13.77
C PRO A 644 29.63 19.18 14.27
N LEU A 645 30.60 18.75 15.09
CA LEU A 645 31.62 19.65 15.62
C LEU A 645 32.67 20.06 14.58
N VAL A 646 33.07 19.12 13.72
CA VAL A 646 34.06 19.35 12.66
C VAL A 646 33.46 20.31 11.62
N THR A 647 32.19 20.10 11.25
CA THR A 647 31.49 20.99 10.31
C THR A 647 31.29 22.39 10.87
N VAL A 648 30.96 22.55 12.16
CA VAL A 648 30.93 23.87 12.82
C VAL A 648 32.31 24.54 12.80
N PHE A 649 33.39 23.81 13.06
CA PHE A 649 34.74 24.37 13.01
C PHE A 649 35.12 24.83 11.60
N PHE A 650 34.89 24.02 10.57
CA PHE A 650 35.19 24.40 9.19
C PHE A 650 34.33 25.57 8.71
N THR A 651 33.04 25.61 9.05
CA THR A 651 32.16 26.73 8.68
C THR A 651 32.60 28.03 9.36
N LEU A 652 32.96 28.00 10.64
CA LEU A 652 33.55 29.15 11.34
C LEU A 652 34.88 29.58 10.71
N PHE A 653 35.76 28.62 10.39
CA PHE A 653 37.03 28.89 9.73
C PHE A 653 36.84 29.57 8.35
N PHE A 654 35.91 29.06 7.54
CA PHE A 654 35.55 29.68 6.24
C PHE A 654 34.91 31.05 6.40
N LEU A 655 34.05 31.26 7.40
CA LEU A 655 33.44 32.57 7.68
C LEU A 655 34.48 33.60 8.12
N VAL A 656 35.43 33.22 8.98
CA VAL A 656 36.54 34.09 9.40
C VAL A 656 37.46 34.38 8.20
N GLY A 657 37.80 33.36 7.41
CA GLY A 657 38.59 33.53 6.18
C GLY A 657 37.92 34.46 5.17
N PHE A 658 36.61 34.31 4.96
CA PHE A 658 35.81 35.16 4.08
C PHE A 658 35.69 36.60 4.61
N ALA A 659 35.53 36.78 5.92
CA ALA A 659 35.52 38.10 6.55
C ALA A 659 36.88 38.81 6.40
N LEU A 660 38.00 38.07 6.51
CA LEU A 660 39.34 38.62 6.28
C LEU A 660 39.60 38.93 4.81
N TRP A 661 39.14 38.07 3.90
CA TRP A 661 39.25 38.28 2.45
C TRP A 661 38.41 39.46 1.97
N SER A 662 37.14 39.55 2.36
CA SER A 662 36.25 40.66 2.01
C SER A 662 36.75 42.00 2.56
N ARG A 663 37.29 42.03 3.79
CA ARG A 663 37.96 43.21 4.34
C ARG A 663 39.18 43.65 3.51
N LYS A 664 39.97 42.71 2.99
CA LYS A 664 41.12 43.02 2.12
C LYS A 664 40.66 43.51 0.75
N TYR A 665 39.59 42.92 0.19
CA TYR A 665 39.03 43.30 -1.11
C TYR A 665 38.35 44.68 -1.08
N LEU A 666 37.59 44.98 -0.02
CA LEU A 666 36.96 46.31 0.19
C LEU A 666 37.99 47.42 0.43
N LYS A 667 39.14 47.11 1.07
CA LYS A 667 40.26 48.06 1.20
C LYS A 667 40.95 48.37 -0.12
N VAL A 668 40.99 47.43 -1.06
CA VAL A 668 41.53 47.66 -2.41
C VAL A 668 40.53 48.45 -3.29
N ALA A 669 39.22 48.25 -3.10
CA ALA A 669 38.18 48.99 -3.83
C ALA A 669 38.02 50.46 -3.41
N HIS A 670 38.41 50.83 -2.17
CA HIS A 670 38.37 52.23 -1.68
C HIS A 670 39.67 53.03 -1.91
N GLY A 671 40.67 52.45 -2.59
CA GLY A 671 41.98 53.06 -2.81
C GLY A 671 42.13 53.87 -4.11
N GLY A 672 41.05 54.17 -4.82
CA GLY A 672 41.14 54.76 -6.16
C GLY A 672 40.00 55.71 -6.52
N PHE A 673 39.83 56.81 -5.78
CA PHE A 673 39.21 58.02 -6.35
C PHE A 673 39.60 59.30 -5.58
N VAL A 674 40.48 60.08 -6.21
CA VAL A 674 40.59 61.56 -6.22
C VAL A 674 40.76 62.31 -4.88
N SER A 675 41.95 62.90 -4.70
CA SER A 675 42.09 64.25 -4.14
C SER A 675 43.14 65.03 -4.94
N LEU A 676 42.73 66.18 -5.46
CA LEU A 676 43.47 67.18 -6.22
C LEU A 676 43.72 68.39 -5.30
N GLY A 677 44.95 68.91 -5.31
CA GLY A 677 45.39 70.14 -4.62
C GLY A 677 46.16 69.84 -3.33
N GLU A 678 47.36 70.35 -3.06
CA GLU A 678 47.94 71.63 -3.48
C GLU A 678 49.49 71.62 -3.26
N LYS A 679 50.16 72.19 -4.27
CA LYS A 679 51.53 72.71 -4.41
C LYS A 679 52.58 72.64 -3.27
N SER A 680 53.78 72.27 -3.74
CA SER A 680 55.10 72.96 -3.61
C SER A 680 56.17 72.43 -2.64
N GLY A 681 57.41 72.35 -3.17
CA GLY A 681 58.69 72.36 -2.44
C GLY A 681 59.18 70.98 -1.98
N MET A 682 60.00 70.25 -2.75
CA MET A 682 61.49 70.31 -2.78
C MET A 682 62.19 70.07 -1.43
N ASP A 683 63.10 69.08 -1.45
CA ASP A 683 64.32 68.87 -0.63
C ASP A 683 64.38 67.81 0.49
N GLY A 684 65.45 66.99 0.39
CA GLY A 684 66.09 66.18 1.46
C GLY A 684 65.85 64.66 1.33
N LEU A 685 66.66 63.83 0.66
CA LEU A 685 68.11 63.56 0.79
C LEU A 685 68.54 63.08 2.19
N LEU A 686 69.26 61.94 2.21
CA LEU A 686 69.96 61.25 3.33
C LEU A 686 69.06 60.32 4.18
N GLY A 687 69.40 59.08 4.49
CA GLY A 687 70.64 58.34 4.35
C GLY A 687 70.81 57.38 5.54
N ASN A 688 70.88 56.08 5.23
CA ASN A 688 71.83 55.11 5.79
C ASN A 688 71.76 54.64 7.26
N THR A 689 72.18 53.37 7.42
CA THR A 689 72.67 52.64 8.62
C THR A 689 71.66 52.19 9.68
N ALA A 690 71.75 51.03 10.32
CA ALA A 690 72.56 49.81 10.18
C ALA A 690 72.10 48.78 11.25
N GLY A 691 72.40 47.51 11.02
CA GLY A 691 72.50 46.44 12.04
C GLY A 691 71.27 45.54 12.16
N GLY A 692 71.30 44.22 11.99
CA GLY A 692 72.41 43.25 11.92
C GLY A 692 72.16 42.11 12.94
N LYS A 693 72.27 40.84 12.46
CA LYS A 693 72.18 39.52 13.16
C LYS A 693 70.74 38.99 13.39
N VAL A 694 70.25 37.86 12.83
CA VAL A 694 70.73 36.45 12.74
C VAL A 694 71.20 35.95 14.11
N ASP A 695 70.46 35.15 14.89
CA ASP A 695 69.73 33.91 14.55
C ASP A 695 68.25 33.86 14.95
#